data_AF-A0A2S9KB60-F1
#
_entry.id   AF-A0A2S9KB60-F1
#
_cell.length_a   1.000
_cell.length_b   1.000
_cell.length_c   1.000
_cell.angle_alpha   90.00
_cell.angle_beta   90.00
_cell.angle_gamma   90.00
#
_symmetry.space_group_name_H-M   'P 1'
#
loop_
_entity.id
_entity.type
_entity.pdbx_description
1 polymer ?
#
loop_
_entity_poly.entity_id
_entity_poly.type
_entity_poly.pdbx_seq_one_letter_code
_entity_poly.pdbx_strand_id
1 'polypeptide(L)'
;MEPKKPFHEVVAEKLIEQLKAGTAPWQKPWEPGQPNAYLPFNPTTGKRYKGINAIHLMAQGRRDGRWMTYKQADAVGAQVRKGEKGTPVQYWKFSEEQDKLDENGRPVLDEKGKPVKETVMLERPRVFFATVFNAEQIDGLPLLQPLKEQTWNAVERAEHILKASGAKITHAPGDRAFYRPSTDSITLPERGQFPSSDRYYATALHELGHWTGHESRLGRDLAHPFGSEGYAKEELRAEIASMIVGDELGIGHDPGQHAAYVGSWIKVLQDEPLEVFRAAADAEKIHDYVMAFEQKQVQEQDQQQAEDQRPPHEMTLAEFITQAKTEELTNHGRKWNVTLGDRYAAFSDADSPQAALADVHWAAVNNALFLNTPEAAGISRKPTLPPPAVLAEYPDLVAQYPQATEQENKMQALDAKADQASGRTYINVPFKEKNEAKQLGARWDRQQQSWYVPQGVDAAPFAKWAQVDAMAAGEPRSVQQAQGETQKLEQQTQQARQYLAVPYEQRNAAKAAGALWDKAAKSWYVGPRADAAKLERWKPENVQAQQGPAMTPREEFAEAMRSAGLFTGSNAQGDHPIMDGMRHRVPVEGGKKGALDGFYVGHLDGHPAGRIINNKTGVDITWKSKGYALSDQEKAKLQAEAAEKLAQRAVEQERAQEATAQRVGQQMANLVPIEQPTPYLKAKGIQAHAGVMTDREGQKTYVPAFDVEGKQWTMQYIQEDGTKRFAKDSKKEACFHPVGGMDALVAAPALVISEGYATAAQVAEAVGHATVAAFDSGNLEAVAKALHAKFPDKPIIIAGDDDRHLVMTHGNNPGREKADAAALAVGGKAIFPIFSPAENNYPRDLPAITPDSFKAHLRAEQRLADAAAGKVELAGDEAAKLKASILSGAQIAALSTMKQHTDFNDLAHKSELGIEGVKRQIGAALSQVQREEQQHQEQKHIEKKQQQLEQRPRRVARIG
;
A
#
# COMPACT_ATOMS: atom_id res chain seq x y z
N MET A 1 -46.57 -5.43 -4.73
CA MET A 1 -45.65 -4.31 -5.01
C MET A 1 -44.29 -4.91 -5.30
N GLU A 2 -43.61 -4.48 -6.37
CA GLU A 2 -42.22 -4.88 -6.58
C GLU A 2 -41.34 -4.31 -5.45
N PRO A 3 -40.29 -5.03 -5.01
CA PRO A 3 -39.36 -4.51 -4.02
C PRO A 3 -38.65 -3.27 -4.59
N LYS A 4 -38.70 -2.16 -3.86
CA LYS A 4 -38.09 -0.90 -4.27
C LYS A 4 -36.57 -1.04 -4.25
N LYS A 5 -35.90 -0.90 -5.40
CA LYS A 5 -34.44 -1.02 -5.52
C LYS A 5 -33.70 -0.15 -4.48
N PRO A 6 -32.60 -0.65 -3.87
CA PRO A 6 -31.72 0.14 -3.03
C PRO A 6 -31.22 1.42 -3.70
N PHE A 7 -31.06 2.50 -2.92
CA PHE A 7 -30.62 3.80 -3.44
C PHE A 7 -29.30 3.72 -4.22
N HIS A 8 -28.33 2.93 -3.73
CA HIS A 8 -27.03 2.83 -4.37
C HIS A 8 -27.08 2.14 -5.73
N GLU A 9 -27.93 1.13 -5.91
CA GLU A 9 -28.20 0.53 -7.23
C GLU A 9 -28.83 1.54 -8.18
N VAL A 10 -29.85 2.30 -7.73
CA VAL A 10 -30.51 3.32 -8.56
C VAL A 10 -29.54 4.43 -9.01
N VAL A 11 -28.61 4.83 -8.13
CA VAL A 11 -27.56 5.80 -8.48
C VAL A 11 -26.55 5.19 -9.47
N ALA A 12 -26.09 3.95 -9.23
CA ALA A 12 -25.15 3.27 -10.09
C ALA A 12 -25.72 2.99 -11.49
N GLU A 13 -26.96 2.49 -11.59
CA GLU A 13 -27.66 2.24 -12.86
C GLU A 13 -27.72 3.52 -13.71
N LYS A 14 -28.14 4.63 -13.12
CA LYS A 14 -28.17 5.94 -13.81
C LYS A 14 -26.79 6.40 -14.26
N LEU A 15 -25.76 6.20 -13.44
CA LEU A 15 -24.38 6.56 -13.80
C LEU A 15 -23.83 5.62 -14.89
N ILE A 16 -24.20 4.34 -14.91
CA ILE A 16 -23.85 3.39 -15.98
C ILE A 16 -24.51 3.79 -17.31
N GLU A 17 -25.77 4.22 -17.31
CA GLU A 17 -26.43 4.78 -18.49
C GLU A 17 -25.71 6.01 -19.03
N GLN A 18 -25.32 6.93 -18.13
CA GLN A 18 -24.56 8.12 -18.49
C GLN A 18 -23.13 7.79 -18.98
N LEU A 19 -22.46 6.80 -18.38
CA LEU A 19 -21.16 6.29 -18.82
C LEU A 19 -21.22 5.73 -20.25
N LYS A 20 -22.27 4.96 -20.58
CA LYS A 20 -22.53 4.44 -21.93
C LYS A 20 -22.82 5.55 -22.94
N ALA A 21 -23.44 6.64 -22.50
CA ALA A 21 -23.77 7.79 -23.33
C ALA A 21 -22.65 8.85 -23.42
N GLY A 22 -21.52 8.69 -22.71
CA GLY A 22 -20.46 9.71 -22.65
C GLY A 22 -20.88 10.99 -21.91
N THR A 23 -21.82 10.89 -20.97
CA THR A 23 -22.46 12.04 -20.28
C THR A 23 -22.37 11.98 -18.76
N ALA A 24 -21.61 11.03 -18.19
CA ALA A 24 -21.35 11.00 -16.75
C ALA A 24 -20.63 12.30 -16.31
N PRO A 25 -20.80 12.78 -15.07
CA PRO A 25 -20.23 14.06 -14.64
C PRO A 25 -18.73 14.19 -14.92
N TRP A 26 -17.94 13.15 -14.64
CA TRP A 26 -16.49 13.13 -14.87
C TRP A 26 -16.08 12.76 -16.31
N GLN A 27 -17.02 12.41 -17.19
CA GLN A 27 -16.78 12.22 -18.63
C GLN A 27 -17.07 13.47 -19.47
N LYS A 28 -17.63 14.51 -18.88
CA LYS A 28 -17.86 15.78 -19.58
C LYS A 28 -16.57 16.61 -19.55
N PRO A 29 -16.16 17.22 -20.67
CA PRO A 29 -15.20 18.31 -20.60
C PRO A 29 -15.84 19.47 -19.83
N TRP A 30 -15.12 19.99 -18.85
CA TRP A 30 -15.50 21.19 -18.10
C TRP A 30 -14.47 22.25 -18.43
N GLU A 31 -14.89 23.34 -19.06
CA GLU A 31 -13.96 24.37 -19.52
C GLU A 31 -13.40 25.19 -18.35
N PRO A 32 -12.18 25.75 -18.47
CA PRO A 32 -11.62 26.66 -17.47
C PRO A 32 -12.54 27.86 -17.24
N GLY A 33 -12.63 28.35 -16.00
CA GLY A 33 -13.64 29.35 -15.65
C GLY A 33 -13.58 29.82 -14.20
N GLN A 34 -14.71 30.31 -13.69
CA GLN A 34 -14.79 30.73 -12.29
C GLN A 34 -14.66 29.50 -11.36
N PRO A 35 -13.84 29.58 -10.29
CA PRO A 35 -13.76 28.51 -9.30
C PRO A 35 -15.10 28.19 -8.65
N ASN A 36 -15.39 26.90 -8.44
CA ASN A 36 -16.65 26.38 -7.89
C ASN A 36 -17.89 26.70 -8.74
N ALA A 37 -17.76 26.69 -10.08
CA ALA A 37 -18.87 26.96 -10.99
C ALA A 37 -19.79 25.75 -11.20
N TYR A 38 -19.26 24.53 -11.11
CA TYR A 38 -19.97 23.32 -11.56
C TYR A 38 -20.44 22.42 -10.41
N LEU A 39 -19.76 22.42 -9.25
CA LEU A 39 -20.12 21.55 -8.13
C LEU A 39 -21.42 21.98 -7.42
N PRO A 40 -22.37 21.05 -7.18
CA PRO A 40 -23.61 21.34 -6.47
C PRO A 40 -23.38 21.86 -5.05
N PHE A 41 -24.10 22.91 -4.66
CA PHE A 41 -24.01 23.49 -3.31
C PHE A 41 -25.38 23.83 -2.72
N ASN A 42 -25.44 23.97 -1.39
CA ASN A 42 -26.63 24.41 -0.68
C ASN A 42 -26.58 25.93 -0.44
N PRO A 43 -27.44 26.74 -1.07
CA PRO A 43 -27.35 28.20 -0.97
C PRO A 43 -27.75 28.76 0.40
N THR A 44 -28.41 27.98 1.26
CA THR A 44 -28.71 28.41 2.64
C THR A 44 -27.49 28.31 3.56
N THR A 45 -26.57 27.37 3.30
CA THR A 45 -25.38 27.15 4.14
C THR A 45 -24.07 27.57 3.48
N GLY A 46 -24.08 27.85 2.18
CA GLY A 46 -22.89 28.12 1.37
C GLY A 46 -21.99 26.90 1.13
N LYS A 47 -22.35 25.70 1.63
CA LYS A 47 -21.49 24.51 1.58
C LYS A 47 -21.75 23.69 0.31
N ARG A 48 -20.68 23.26 -0.37
CA ARG A 48 -20.76 22.27 -1.45
C ARG A 48 -21.25 20.92 -0.92
N TYR A 49 -22.03 20.20 -1.74
CA TYR A 49 -22.29 18.79 -1.49
C TYR A 49 -20.98 18.01 -1.70
N LYS A 50 -20.81 16.91 -0.96
CA LYS A 50 -19.60 16.07 -1.02
C LYS A 50 -19.88 14.66 -1.52
N GLY A 51 -18.87 14.06 -2.14
CA GLY A 51 -18.82 12.66 -2.57
C GLY A 51 -19.98 12.29 -3.49
N ILE A 52 -20.58 11.12 -3.26
CA ILE A 52 -21.63 10.59 -4.14
C ILE A 52 -22.85 11.53 -4.28
N ASN A 53 -23.13 12.41 -3.31
CA ASN A 53 -24.21 13.37 -3.44
C ASN A 53 -23.91 14.44 -4.50
N ALA A 54 -22.68 14.97 -4.52
CA ALA A 54 -22.27 15.93 -5.57
C ALA A 54 -22.43 15.29 -6.95
N ILE A 55 -21.86 14.10 -7.12
CA ILE A 55 -21.93 13.31 -8.36
C ILE A 55 -23.37 13.00 -8.77
N HIS A 56 -24.22 12.55 -7.84
CA HIS A 56 -25.62 12.23 -8.12
C HIS A 56 -26.46 13.47 -8.48
N LEU A 57 -26.15 14.64 -7.90
CA LEU A 57 -26.81 15.91 -8.22
C LEU A 57 -26.35 16.47 -9.58
N MET A 58 -25.04 16.41 -9.90
CA MET A 58 -24.52 16.73 -11.24
C MET A 58 -25.14 15.83 -12.32
N ALA A 59 -25.31 14.54 -12.02
CA ALA A 59 -25.98 13.57 -12.89
C ALA A 59 -27.47 13.89 -13.16
N GLN A 60 -28.07 14.89 -12.51
CA GLN A 60 -29.41 15.38 -12.87
C GLN A 60 -29.40 16.32 -14.10
N GLY A 61 -28.22 16.76 -14.57
CA GLY A 61 -28.09 17.50 -15.84
C GLY A 61 -28.65 18.93 -15.81
N ARG A 62 -28.71 19.54 -14.62
CA ARG A 62 -29.20 20.91 -14.39
C ARG A 62 -28.08 21.93 -14.52
N ARG A 63 -28.42 23.18 -14.83
CA ARG A 63 -27.49 24.29 -15.03
C ARG A 63 -27.26 25.11 -13.76
N ASP A 64 -28.29 25.27 -12.92
CA ASP A 64 -28.11 25.95 -11.63
C ASP A 64 -27.49 24.99 -10.60
N GLY A 65 -26.36 25.36 -10.00
CA GLY A 65 -25.66 24.54 -8.99
C GLY A 65 -26.37 24.45 -7.64
N ARG A 66 -27.44 25.22 -7.40
CA ARG A 66 -28.09 25.34 -6.10
C ARG A 66 -29.10 24.23 -5.83
N TRP A 67 -28.93 23.50 -4.72
CA TRP A 67 -29.85 22.46 -4.26
C TRP A 67 -30.23 22.64 -2.79
N MET A 68 -31.52 22.59 -2.48
CA MET A 68 -32.03 22.76 -1.12
C MET A 68 -33.26 21.90 -0.84
N THR A 69 -33.55 21.62 0.42
CA THR A 69 -34.78 20.90 0.80
C THR A 69 -36.02 21.78 0.64
N TYR A 70 -37.21 21.18 0.52
CA TYR A 70 -38.49 21.94 0.46
C TYR A 70 -38.60 22.96 1.61
N LYS A 71 -38.24 22.55 2.84
CA LYS A 71 -38.28 23.41 4.03
C LYS A 71 -37.31 24.61 3.96
N GLN A 72 -36.19 24.46 3.26
CA GLN A 72 -35.24 25.57 3.06
C GLN A 72 -35.76 26.58 2.03
N ALA A 73 -36.46 26.12 0.99
CA ALA A 73 -37.14 27.01 0.04
C ALA A 73 -38.27 27.79 0.72
N ASP A 74 -39.15 27.09 1.44
CA ASP A 74 -40.27 27.64 2.19
C ASP A 74 -39.81 28.71 3.22
N ALA A 75 -38.71 28.43 3.94
CA ALA A 75 -38.11 29.35 4.91
C ALA A 75 -37.55 30.66 4.31
N VAL A 76 -37.30 30.72 2.99
CA VAL A 76 -36.90 31.94 2.28
C VAL A 76 -38.04 32.54 1.43
N GLY A 77 -39.28 32.08 1.63
CA GLY A 77 -40.46 32.55 0.88
C GLY A 77 -40.53 32.04 -0.55
N ALA A 78 -39.77 31.00 -0.90
CA ALA A 78 -39.71 30.41 -2.24
C ALA A 78 -40.47 29.07 -2.29
N GLN A 79 -41.07 28.75 -3.44
CA GLN A 79 -42.01 27.64 -3.58
C GLN A 79 -41.55 26.64 -4.64
N VAL A 80 -41.35 25.37 -4.24
CA VAL A 80 -41.16 24.27 -5.20
C VAL A 80 -42.41 24.16 -6.08
N ARG A 81 -42.27 24.17 -7.40
CA ARG A 81 -43.43 24.10 -8.31
C ARG A 81 -44.21 22.80 -8.18
N LYS A 82 -45.54 22.90 -8.30
CA LYS A 82 -46.44 21.75 -8.21
C LYS A 82 -46.14 20.72 -9.31
N GLY A 83 -45.81 19.49 -8.91
CA GLY A 83 -45.51 18.38 -9.81
C GLY A 83 -44.01 18.12 -10.02
N GLU A 84 -43.13 19.02 -9.57
CA GLU A 84 -41.68 18.79 -9.56
C GLU A 84 -41.31 17.61 -8.66
N LYS A 85 -40.33 16.80 -9.10
CA LYS A 85 -39.79 15.69 -8.32
C LYS A 85 -38.43 16.08 -7.75
N GLY A 86 -38.27 15.92 -6.44
CA GLY A 86 -36.99 16.14 -5.77
C GLY A 86 -36.05 14.96 -5.94
N THR A 87 -34.75 15.23 -5.82
CA THR A 87 -33.67 14.24 -5.88
C THR A 87 -33.30 13.78 -4.45
N PRO A 88 -33.26 12.47 -4.17
CA PRO A 88 -32.79 11.98 -2.88
C PRO A 88 -31.26 12.10 -2.75
N VAL A 89 -30.81 12.55 -1.59
CA VAL A 89 -29.40 12.58 -1.16
C VAL A 89 -29.27 11.85 0.17
N GLN A 90 -28.13 11.19 0.40
CA GLN A 90 -27.88 10.46 1.64
C GLN A 90 -26.85 11.19 2.51
N TYR A 91 -27.02 11.19 3.82
CA TYR A 91 -26.01 11.70 4.75
C TYR A 91 -25.93 10.84 5.99
N TRP A 92 -24.76 10.81 6.61
CA TRP A 92 -24.50 10.04 7.82
C TRP A 92 -24.64 10.96 9.03
N LYS A 93 -25.52 10.60 9.97
CA LYS A 93 -25.62 11.24 11.28
C LYS A 93 -24.76 10.45 12.27
N PHE A 94 -23.74 11.10 12.83
CA PHE A 94 -22.76 10.50 13.76
C PHE A 94 -23.05 10.80 15.23
N SER A 95 -23.93 11.75 15.53
CA SER A 95 -24.30 12.14 16.89
C SER A 95 -25.75 12.61 16.96
N GLU A 96 -26.37 12.55 18.13
CA GLU A 96 -27.69 13.10 18.38
C GLU A 96 -27.78 13.80 19.74
N GLU A 97 -28.68 14.78 19.85
CA GLU A 97 -28.95 15.47 21.11
C GLU A 97 -29.92 14.64 21.96
N GLN A 98 -29.47 14.22 23.14
CA GLN A 98 -30.29 13.56 24.16
C GLN A 98 -30.43 14.50 25.38
N ASP A 99 -31.42 14.24 26.24
CA ASP A 99 -31.52 14.97 27.52
C ASP A 99 -30.42 14.46 28.44
N LYS A 100 -29.56 15.35 28.93
CA LYS A 100 -28.48 15.02 29.87
C LYS A 100 -29.08 14.49 31.16
N LEU A 101 -28.66 13.30 31.59
CA LEU A 101 -29.19 12.64 32.79
C LEU A 101 -28.24 12.81 33.99
N ASP A 102 -28.81 12.89 35.20
CA ASP A 102 -28.07 12.81 36.46
C ASP A 102 -27.72 11.35 36.84
N GLU A 103 -26.98 11.15 37.94
CA GLU A 103 -26.61 9.82 38.46
C GLU A 103 -27.82 8.94 38.81
N ASN A 104 -29.03 9.50 38.87
CA ASN A 104 -30.30 8.81 39.15
C ASN A 104 -31.18 8.66 37.90
N GLY A 105 -30.67 8.97 36.70
CA GLY A 105 -31.37 8.84 35.42
C GLY A 105 -32.43 9.92 35.15
N ARG A 106 -32.34 11.10 35.78
CA ARG A 106 -33.30 12.21 35.61
C ARG A 106 -32.72 13.32 34.73
N PRO A 107 -33.53 13.98 33.87
CA PRO A 107 -33.06 15.11 33.08
C PRO A 107 -32.52 16.25 33.95
N VAL A 108 -31.25 16.61 33.74
CA VAL A 108 -30.62 17.80 34.30
C VAL A 108 -31.29 19.02 33.68
N LEU A 109 -31.80 19.94 34.51
CA LEU A 109 -32.49 21.15 34.05
C LEU A 109 -31.55 22.36 34.05
N ASP A 110 -31.73 23.27 33.10
CA ASP A 110 -31.07 24.58 33.07
C ASP A 110 -31.72 25.57 34.05
N GLU A 111 -31.15 26.77 34.18
CA GLU A 111 -31.66 27.86 35.04
C GLU A 111 -33.10 28.32 34.67
N LYS A 112 -33.65 27.85 33.54
CA LYS A 112 -34.98 28.17 33.02
C LYS A 112 -35.93 26.96 33.07
N GLY A 113 -35.51 25.87 33.73
CA GLY A 113 -36.32 24.66 33.91
C GLY A 113 -36.45 23.78 32.67
N LYS A 114 -35.61 23.94 31.65
CA LYS A 114 -35.58 23.07 30.45
C LYS A 114 -34.51 21.99 30.58
N PRO A 115 -34.74 20.77 30.06
CA PRO A 115 -33.69 19.75 29.96
C PRO A 115 -32.46 20.27 29.21
N VAL A 116 -31.30 20.18 29.86
CA VAL A 116 -30.00 20.40 29.25
C VAL A 116 -29.79 19.30 28.20
N LYS A 117 -29.57 19.68 26.95
CA LYS A 117 -29.20 18.73 25.90
C LYS A 117 -27.71 18.41 25.98
N GLU A 118 -27.37 17.14 25.77
CA GLU A 118 -26.00 16.72 25.48
C GLU A 118 -25.91 16.00 24.13
N THR A 119 -24.82 16.23 23.41
CA THR A 119 -24.55 15.62 22.11
C THR A 119 -23.89 14.28 22.31
N VAL A 120 -24.67 13.21 22.22
CA VAL A 120 -24.18 11.83 22.34
C VAL A 120 -23.74 11.34 20.96
N MET A 121 -22.51 10.81 20.85
CA MET A 121 -22.06 10.14 19.64
C MET A 121 -22.86 8.84 19.46
N LEU A 122 -23.50 8.69 18.30
CA LEU A 122 -24.24 7.48 17.95
C LEU A 122 -23.24 6.34 17.78
N GLU A 123 -23.42 5.25 18.53
CA GLU A 123 -22.51 4.09 18.41
C GLU A 123 -22.41 3.63 16.95
N ARG A 124 -23.53 3.67 16.20
CA ARG A 124 -23.59 3.39 14.75
C ARG A 124 -24.00 4.64 13.97
N PRO A 125 -23.18 5.15 13.03
CA PRO A 125 -23.60 6.23 12.15
C PRO A 125 -24.83 5.83 11.35
N ARG A 126 -25.90 6.63 11.43
CA ARG A 126 -27.18 6.32 10.76
C ARG A 126 -27.26 7.02 9.41
N VAL A 127 -27.57 6.26 8.35
CA VAL A 127 -27.88 6.84 7.04
C VAL A 127 -29.26 7.48 7.10
N PHE A 128 -29.31 8.78 6.86
CA PHE A 128 -30.53 9.54 6.62
C PHE A 128 -30.63 9.93 5.15
N PHE A 129 -31.86 9.98 4.65
CA PHE A 129 -32.17 10.48 3.31
C PHE A 129 -32.88 11.82 3.41
N ALA A 130 -32.37 12.82 2.70
CA ALA A 130 -33.08 14.07 2.46
C ALA A 130 -33.53 14.12 1.00
N THR A 131 -34.64 14.79 0.72
CA THR A 131 -35.05 15.12 -0.65
C THR A 131 -34.74 16.60 -0.90
N VAL A 132 -33.91 16.86 -1.91
CA VAL A 132 -33.53 18.20 -2.33
C VAL A 132 -34.11 18.52 -3.70
N PHE A 133 -34.41 19.79 -3.91
CA PHE A 133 -34.91 20.36 -5.15
C PHE A 133 -33.85 21.34 -5.64
N ASN A 134 -33.65 21.37 -6.96
CA ASN A 134 -32.77 22.33 -7.58
C ASN A 134 -33.44 23.70 -7.66
N ALA A 135 -32.68 24.79 -7.66
CA ALA A 135 -33.23 26.14 -7.80
C ALA A 135 -34.06 26.32 -9.08
N GLU A 136 -33.76 25.63 -10.19
CA GLU A 136 -34.61 25.61 -11.40
C GLU A 136 -36.04 25.14 -11.12
N GLN A 137 -36.27 24.33 -10.08
CA GLN A 137 -37.56 23.73 -9.70
C GLN A 137 -38.37 24.62 -8.73
N ILE A 138 -37.84 25.78 -8.34
CA ILE A 138 -38.34 26.60 -7.23
C ILE A 138 -38.59 28.02 -7.73
N ASP A 139 -39.83 28.47 -7.60
CA ASP A 139 -40.21 29.84 -7.92
C ASP A 139 -39.96 30.76 -6.72
N GLY A 140 -39.62 32.03 -6.97
CA GLY A 140 -39.38 33.02 -5.90
C GLY A 140 -37.96 33.01 -5.32
N LEU A 141 -37.05 32.14 -5.79
CA LEU A 141 -35.63 32.27 -5.45
C LEU A 141 -34.99 33.47 -6.19
N PRO A 142 -34.04 34.19 -5.55
CA PRO A 142 -33.19 35.14 -6.25
C PRO A 142 -32.47 34.47 -7.43
N LEU A 143 -32.23 35.23 -8.51
CA LEU A 143 -31.34 34.80 -9.58
C LEU A 143 -29.97 34.41 -8.99
N LEU A 144 -29.32 33.42 -9.62
CA LEU A 144 -27.96 33.05 -9.25
C LEU A 144 -27.07 34.29 -9.43
N GLN A 145 -26.57 34.83 -8.32
CA GLN A 145 -25.60 35.92 -8.39
C GLN A 145 -24.32 35.36 -9.00
N PRO A 146 -23.66 36.08 -9.92
CA PRO A 146 -22.31 35.74 -10.33
C PRO A 146 -21.45 35.62 -9.08
N LEU A 147 -20.61 34.58 -9.00
CA LEU A 147 -19.59 34.54 -7.97
C LEU A 147 -18.72 35.81 -8.16
N LYS A 148 -18.39 36.48 -7.05
CA LYS A 148 -17.46 37.61 -7.09
C LYS A 148 -16.20 37.15 -7.80
N GLU A 149 -15.74 37.91 -8.79
CA GLU A 149 -14.48 37.61 -9.49
C GLU A 149 -13.36 37.50 -8.45
N GLN A 150 -12.94 36.27 -8.19
CA GLN A 150 -11.75 35.98 -7.42
C GLN A 150 -10.56 36.24 -8.34
N THR A 151 -9.76 37.25 -8.03
CA THR A 151 -8.59 37.67 -8.82
C THR A 151 -7.39 36.72 -8.70
N TRP A 152 -7.61 35.49 -8.23
CA TRP A 152 -6.57 34.50 -7.99
C TRP A 152 -6.28 33.76 -9.29
N ASN A 153 -5.02 33.72 -9.71
CA ASN A 153 -4.64 33.02 -10.93
C ASN A 153 -4.70 31.50 -10.70
N ALA A 154 -5.66 30.83 -11.32
CA ALA A 154 -5.86 29.39 -11.23
C ALA A 154 -4.59 28.57 -11.53
N VAL A 155 -3.78 29.03 -12.49
CA VAL A 155 -2.49 28.43 -12.86
C VAL A 155 -1.45 28.56 -11.75
N GLU A 156 -1.40 29.69 -11.04
CA GLU A 156 -0.47 29.89 -9.92
C GLU A 156 -0.85 29.03 -8.72
N ARG A 157 -2.16 28.89 -8.42
CA ARG A 157 -2.66 27.97 -7.39
C ARG A 157 -2.27 26.52 -7.70
N ALA A 158 -2.42 26.10 -8.95
CA ALA A 158 -2.05 24.76 -9.42
C ALA A 158 -0.54 24.50 -9.31
N GLU A 159 0.29 25.39 -9.85
CA GLU A 159 1.76 25.29 -9.80
C GLU A 159 2.25 25.32 -8.34
N HIS A 160 1.62 26.11 -7.48
CA HIS A 160 1.91 26.11 -6.05
C HIS A 160 1.59 24.75 -5.39
N ILE A 161 0.39 24.21 -5.60
CA ILE A 161 -0.01 22.89 -5.07
C ILE A 161 0.97 21.80 -5.53
N LEU A 162 1.33 21.77 -6.82
CA LEU A 162 2.31 20.83 -7.37
C LEU A 162 3.67 20.97 -6.68
N LYS A 163 4.16 22.20 -6.48
CA LYS A 163 5.43 22.47 -5.80
C LYS A 163 5.40 22.09 -4.31
N ALA A 164 4.36 22.48 -3.58
CA ALA A 164 4.19 22.22 -2.15
C ALA A 164 3.92 20.74 -1.83
N SER A 165 3.38 19.98 -2.78
CA SER A 165 3.20 18.53 -2.64
C SER A 165 4.52 17.76 -2.45
N GLY A 166 5.64 18.32 -2.93
CA GLY A 166 6.93 17.62 -2.99
C GLY A 166 6.93 16.43 -3.97
N ALA A 167 5.89 16.25 -4.78
CA ALA A 167 5.82 15.19 -5.77
C ALA A 167 6.97 15.34 -6.80
N LYS A 168 7.68 14.24 -7.07
CA LYS A 168 8.75 14.25 -8.05
C LYS A 168 8.17 14.22 -9.46
N ILE A 169 7.94 15.40 -10.02
CA ILE A 169 7.45 15.59 -11.39
C ILE A 169 8.65 15.67 -12.36
N THR A 170 8.62 14.90 -13.44
CA THR A 170 9.60 14.95 -14.53
C THR A 170 8.90 15.07 -15.87
N HIS A 171 9.41 15.94 -16.74
CA HIS A 171 8.92 16.08 -18.11
C HIS A 171 9.72 15.16 -19.05
N ALA A 172 9.04 14.60 -20.04
CA ALA A 172 9.64 13.77 -21.07
C ALA A 172 8.89 13.94 -22.41
N PRO A 173 9.59 14.02 -23.56
CA PRO A 173 8.93 14.11 -24.86
C PRO A 173 8.08 12.87 -25.17
N GLY A 174 6.79 13.08 -25.42
CA GLY A 174 5.84 12.01 -25.73
C GLY A 174 4.39 12.47 -25.59
N ASP A 175 3.46 11.52 -25.62
CA ASP A 175 2.01 11.73 -25.55
C ASP A 175 1.38 11.12 -24.28
N ARG A 176 2.21 10.77 -23.27
CA ARG A 176 1.78 10.04 -22.08
C ARG A 176 2.14 10.77 -20.78
N ALA A 177 1.12 11.07 -19.98
CA ALA A 177 1.25 11.28 -18.55
C ALA A 177 1.12 9.92 -17.81
N PHE A 178 1.78 9.79 -16.65
CA PHE A 178 1.53 8.71 -15.68
C PHE A 178 2.25 8.96 -14.34
N TYR A 179 1.60 8.56 -13.25
CA TYR A 179 2.24 8.28 -11.96
C TYR A 179 2.89 6.88 -11.96
N ARG A 180 4.09 6.75 -11.39
CA ARG A 180 4.79 5.48 -11.18
C ARG A 180 4.97 5.19 -9.69
N PRO A 181 4.19 4.25 -9.10
CA PRO A 181 4.29 3.89 -7.69
C PRO A 181 5.69 3.43 -7.27
N SER A 182 6.36 2.60 -8.08
CA SER A 182 7.66 1.99 -7.73
C SER A 182 8.85 2.97 -7.64
N THR A 183 8.70 4.19 -8.12
CA THR A 183 9.73 5.26 -8.03
C THR A 183 9.22 6.52 -7.36
N ASP A 184 7.99 6.48 -6.84
CA ASP A 184 7.19 7.58 -6.32
C ASP A 184 7.32 8.90 -7.13
N SER A 185 7.06 8.82 -8.43
CA SER A 185 7.29 9.94 -9.35
C SER A 185 6.21 10.07 -10.42
N ILE A 186 5.89 11.30 -10.79
CA ILE A 186 4.97 11.66 -11.87
C ILE A 186 5.80 11.96 -13.13
N THR A 187 5.39 11.43 -14.28
CA THR A 187 5.93 11.80 -15.59
C THR A 187 4.85 12.49 -16.41
N LEU A 188 5.19 13.63 -17.02
CA LEU A 188 4.30 14.41 -17.89
C LEU A 188 4.96 14.65 -19.26
N PRO A 189 4.18 14.85 -20.34
CA PRO A 189 4.67 15.45 -21.57
C PRO A 189 5.28 16.84 -21.33
N GLU A 190 6.13 17.32 -22.23
CA GLU A 190 6.71 18.66 -22.12
C GLU A 190 5.61 19.74 -22.11
N ARG A 191 5.76 20.81 -21.31
CA ARG A 191 4.72 21.85 -21.15
C ARG A 191 4.26 22.44 -22.49
N GLY A 192 5.19 22.61 -23.44
CA GLY A 192 4.89 23.13 -24.79
C GLY A 192 4.19 22.15 -25.74
N GLN A 193 3.98 20.89 -25.34
CA GLN A 193 3.17 19.92 -26.09
C GLN A 193 1.67 20.00 -25.73
N PHE A 194 1.32 20.65 -24.63
CA PHE A 194 -0.08 20.86 -24.25
C PHE A 194 -0.69 22.03 -25.04
N PRO A 195 -1.96 21.93 -25.49
CA PRO A 195 -2.62 23.03 -26.22
C PRO A 195 -2.74 24.33 -25.42
N SER A 196 -2.76 24.24 -24.09
CA SER A 196 -2.90 25.36 -23.16
C SER A 196 -2.41 24.96 -21.76
N SER A 197 -2.21 25.95 -20.90
CA SER A 197 -1.75 25.75 -19.52
C SER A 197 -2.77 24.99 -18.68
N ASP A 198 -4.07 25.27 -18.82
CA ASP A 198 -5.14 24.56 -18.10
C ASP A 198 -5.10 23.05 -18.37
N ARG A 199 -4.94 22.61 -19.63
CA ARG A 199 -4.82 21.18 -19.97
C ARG A 199 -3.59 20.54 -19.33
N TYR A 200 -2.46 21.25 -19.27
CA TYR A 200 -1.27 20.77 -18.54
C TYR A 200 -1.57 20.58 -17.05
N TYR A 201 -2.19 21.55 -16.39
CA TYR A 201 -2.48 21.47 -14.95
C TYR A 201 -3.57 20.46 -14.61
N ALA A 202 -4.60 20.32 -15.43
CA ALA A 202 -5.62 19.27 -15.28
C ALA A 202 -4.96 17.87 -15.32
N THR A 203 -4.09 17.62 -16.31
CA THR A 203 -3.32 16.36 -16.38
C THR A 203 -2.37 16.20 -15.18
N ALA A 204 -1.65 17.25 -14.78
CA ALA A 204 -0.75 17.18 -13.63
C ALA A 204 -1.49 16.90 -12.30
N LEU A 205 -2.71 17.42 -12.13
CA LEU A 205 -3.55 17.20 -10.95
C LEU A 205 -4.23 15.83 -10.95
N HIS A 206 -4.58 15.29 -12.12
CA HIS A 206 -4.98 13.88 -12.26
C HIS A 206 -3.85 12.94 -11.76
N GLU A 207 -2.63 13.14 -12.25
CA GLU A 207 -1.48 12.32 -11.83
C GLU A 207 -1.09 12.56 -10.36
N LEU A 208 -1.26 13.78 -9.85
CA LEU A 208 -1.13 14.06 -8.42
C LEU A 208 -2.19 13.29 -7.61
N GLY A 209 -3.39 13.13 -8.16
CA GLY A 209 -4.46 12.30 -7.62
C GLY A 209 -4.01 10.85 -7.42
N HIS A 210 -3.43 10.24 -8.45
CA HIS A 210 -2.79 8.91 -8.34
C HIS A 210 -1.63 8.89 -7.35
N TRP A 211 -0.75 9.90 -7.39
CA TRP A 211 0.36 10.04 -6.45
C TRP A 211 -0.12 10.03 -4.99
N THR A 212 -1.24 10.66 -4.63
CA THR A 212 -1.77 10.57 -3.24
C THR A 212 -2.04 9.13 -2.76
N GLY A 213 -2.19 8.16 -3.65
CA GLY A 213 -2.52 6.77 -3.34
C GLY A 213 -1.40 5.94 -2.71
N HIS A 214 -0.15 6.39 -2.76
CA HIS A 214 1.01 5.67 -2.22
C HIS A 214 0.87 5.30 -0.73
N GLU A 215 1.57 4.24 -0.30
CA GLU A 215 1.51 3.68 1.05
C GLU A 215 1.86 4.68 2.18
N SER A 216 2.72 5.66 1.88
CA SER A 216 3.09 6.73 2.81
C SER A 216 2.10 7.90 2.89
N ARG A 217 1.00 7.85 2.11
CA ARG A 217 0.01 8.93 1.99
C ARG A 217 -1.41 8.43 2.29
N LEU A 218 -2.28 8.29 1.28
CA LEU A 218 -3.64 7.79 1.46
C LEU A 218 -3.75 6.26 1.42
N GLY A 219 -2.66 5.54 1.10
CA GLY A 219 -2.57 4.09 1.25
C GLY A 219 -3.62 3.29 0.48
N ARG A 220 -3.84 3.65 -0.80
CA ARG A 220 -4.74 2.94 -1.71
C ARG A 220 -4.00 1.78 -2.40
N ASP A 221 -4.73 0.77 -2.84
CA ASP A 221 -4.13 -0.37 -3.56
C ASP A 221 -3.82 0.02 -5.01
N LEU A 222 -2.54 0.30 -5.26
CA LEU A 222 -1.99 0.59 -6.59
C LEU A 222 -1.29 -0.62 -7.22
N ALA A 223 -1.30 -1.79 -6.57
CA ALA A 223 -0.54 -2.98 -6.97
C ALA A 223 -1.26 -3.81 -8.07
N HIS A 224 -1.90 -3.12 -9.01
CA HIS A 224 -2.80 -3.70 -9.99
C HIS A 224 -2.24 -3.52 -11.42
N PRO A 225 -2.12 -4.60 -12.23
CA PRO A 225 -1.65 -4.49 -13.60
C PRO A 225 -2.51 -3.53 -14.45
N PHE A 226 -1.87 -2.82 -15.38
CA PHE A 226 -2.54 -1.94 -16.33
C PHE A 226 -3.70 -2.65 -17.04
N GLY A 227 -4.86 -2.00 -17.09
CA GLY A 227 -6.08 -2.56 -17.70
C GLY A 227 -6.82 -3.62 -16.86
N SER A 228 -6.37 -3.93 -15.64
CA SER A 228 -7.12 -4.79 -14.71
C SER A 228 -8.32 -4.08 -14.05
N GLU A 229 -9.21 -4.84 -13.42
CA GLU A 229 -10.37 -4.30 -12.69
C GLU A 229 -9.94 -3.36 -11.55
N GLY A 230 -8.93 -3.75 -10.77
CA GLY A 230 -8.39 -2.94 -9.68
C GLY A 230 -7.74 -1.64 -10.18
N TYR A 231 -7.02 -1.71 -11.31
CA TYR A 231 -6.49 -0.51 -11.98
C TYR A 231 -7.61 0.45 -12.41
N ALA A 232 -8.69 -0.08 -13.02
CA ALA A 232 -9.85 0.73 -13.40
C ALA A 232 -10.59 1.35 -12.20
N LYS A 233 -10.59 0.69 -11.03
CA LYS A 233 -11.12 1.26 -9.77
C LYS A 233 -10.31 2.46 -9.28
N GLU A 234 -9.00 2.47 -9.47
CA GLU A 234 -8.14 3.61 -9.11
C GLU A 234 -8.22 4.75 -10.14
N GLU A 235 -8.26 4.46 -11.46
CA GLU A 235 -8.55 5.47 -12.50
C GLU A 235 -9.87 6.20 -12.24
N LEU A 236 -10.93 5.48 -11.81
CA LEU A 236 -12.21 6.09 -11.44
C LEU A 236 -12.09 7.06 -10.25
N ARG A 237 -11.17 6.82 -9.32
CA ARG A 237 -10.92 7.71 -8.17
C ARG A 237 -10.17 8.97 -8.60
N ALA A 238 -9.10 8.80 -9.39
CA ALA A 238 -8.31 9.92 -9.89
C ALA A 238 -9.14 10.83 -10.82
N GLU A 239 -9.96 10.27 -11.70
CA GLU A 239 -10.85 11.06 -12.58
C GLU A 239 -11.88 11.89 -11.81
N ILE A 240 -12.58 11.27 -10.85
CA ILE A 240 -13.54 12.01 -10.03
C ILE A 240 -12.83 13.08 -9.18
N ALA A 241 -11.62 12.79 -8.67
CA ALA A 241 -10.84 13.77 -7.92
C ALA A 241 -10.35 14.93 -8.78
N SER A 242 -9.84 14.65 -9.98
CA SER A 242 -9.39 15.64 -10.97
C SER A 242 -10.51 16.61 -11.31
N MET A 243 -11.72 16.10 -11.59
CA MET A 243 -12.89 16.93 -11.85
C MET A 243 -13.25 17.85 -10.65
N ILE A 244 -13.19 17.35 -9.41
CA ILE A 244 -13.53 18.13 -8.21
C ILE A 244 -12.47 19.22 -7.95
N VAL A 245 -11.18 18.87 -8.01
CA VAL A 245 -10.07 19.82 -7.81
C VAL A 245 -10.01 20.84 -8.95
N GLY A 246 -10.26 20.43 -10.19
CA GLY A 246 -10.33 21.30 -11.37
C GLY A 246 -11.42 22.37 -11.27
N ASP A 247 -12.59 22.05 -10.71
CA ASP A 247 -13.64 23.03 -10.42
C ASP A 247 -13.26 23.97 -9.26
N GLU A 248 -12.74 23.45 -8.14
CA GLU A 248 -12.36 24.29 -6.97
C GLU A 248 -11.15 25.22 -7.26
N LEU A 249 -10.32 24.89 -8.24
CA LEU A 249 -9.23 25.73 -8.74
C LEU A 249 -9.61 26.64 -9.92
N GLY A 250 -10.69 26.35 -10.66
CA GLY A 250 -11.08 27.07 -11.90
C GLY A 250 -10.31 26.63 -13.16
N ILE A 251 -9.60 25.50 -13.11
CA ILE A 251 -8.77 24.96 -14.18
C ILE A 251 -9.62 24.19 -15.21
N GLY A 252 -10.78 23.66 -14.81
CA GLY A 252 -11.57 22.77 -15.63
C GLY A 252 -11.09 21.31 -15.58
N HIS A 253 -11.60 20.47 -16.48
CA HIS A 253 -11.34 19.03 -16.53
C HIS A 253 -11.43 18.49 -17.97
N ASP A 254 -10.47 17.65 -18.36
CA ASP A 254 -10.42 17.01 -19.68
C ASP A 254 -10.39 15.47 -19.57
N PRO A 255 -11.50 14.78 -19.83
CA PRO A 255 -11.58 13.32 -19.77
C PRO A 255 -11.02 12.62 -21.03
N GLY A 256 -10.52 13.36 -22.03
CA GLY A 256 -10.18 12.85 -23.35
C GLY A 256 -9.15 11.70 -23.37
N GLN A 257 -8.25 11.64 -22.38
CA GLN A 257 -7.24 10.57 -22.30
C GLN A 257 -7.73 9.29 -21.62
N HIS A 258 -8.85 9.34 -20.88
CA HIS A 258 -9.32 8.24 -20.01
C HIS A 258 -10.51 7.45 -20.59
N ALA A 259 -10.94 7.76 -21.81
CA ALA A 259 -12.03 7.08 -22.52
C ALA A 259 -11.83 5.56 -22.65
N ALA A 260 -10.58 5.08 -22.66
CA ALA A 260 -10.22 3.66 -22.72
C ALA A 260 -10.76 2.83 -21.52
N TYR A 261 -10.98 3.45 -20.36
CA TYR A 261 -11.39 2.76 -19.14
C TYR A 261 -12.90 2.68 -18.93
N VAL A 262 -13.69 3.39 -19.74
CA VAL A 262 -15.16 3.49 -19.60
C VAL A 262 -15.84 2.11 -19.60
N GLY A 263 -15.40 1.20 -20.46
CA GLY A 263 -15.91 -0.18 -20.49
C GLY A 263 -15.62 -0.95 -19.19
N SER A 264 -14.44 -0.74 -18.60
CA SER A 264 -14.06 -1.34 -17.31
C SER A 264 -14.83 -0.71 -16.15
N TRP A 265 -15.05 0.60 -16.14
CA TRP A 265 -15.89 1.27 -15.13
C TRP A 265 -17.34 0.79 -15.18
N ILE A 266 -17.93 0.70 -16.39
CA ILE A 266 -19.28 0.15 -16.57
C ILE A 266 -19.37 -1.25 -15.96
N LYS A 267 -18.41 -2.14 -16.27
CA LYS A 267 -18.37 -3.49 -15.72
C LYS A 267 -18.24 -3.47 -14.19
N VAL A 268 -17.30 -2.70 -13.64
CA VAL A 268 -17.09 -2.56 -12.19
C VAL A 268 -18.38 -2.12 -11.48
N LEU A 269 -19.12 -1.16 -12.03
CA LEU A 269 -20.36 -0.67 -11.41
C LEU A 269 -21.55 -1.61 -11.62
N GLN A 270 -21.53 -2.47 -12.64
CA GLN A 270 -22.51 -3.55 -12.82
C GLN A 270 -22.26 -4.71 -11.84
N ASP A 271 -20.99 -5.10 -11.66
CA ASP A 271 -20.58 -6.18 -10.74
C ASP A 271 -20.65 -5.74 -9.27
N GLU A 272 -20.35 -4.47 -8.98
CA GLU A 272 -20.32 -3.89 -7.63
C GLU A 272 -20.87 -2.44 -7.58
N PRO A 273 -22.21 -2.24 -7.53
CA PRO A 273 -22.84 -0.91 -7.54
C PRO A 273 -22.40 0.05 -6.42
N LEU A 274 -21.95 -0.47 -5.28
CA LEU A 274 -21.40 0.34 -4.18
C LEU A 274 -20.03 0.98 -4.50
N GLU A 275 -19.33 0.52 -5.54
CA GLU A 275 -17.98 1.00 -5.82
C GLU A 275 -17.95 2.47 -6.23
N VAL A 276 -18.98 3.00 -6.90
CA VAL A 276 -19.07 4.45 -7.19
C VAL A 276 -19.19 5.30 -5.91
N PHE A 277 -19.79 4.76 -4.85
CA PHE A 277 -19.87 5.43 -3.55
C PHE A 277 -18.50 5.47 -2.87
N ARG A 278 -17.71 4.39 -3.00
CA ARG A 278 -16.34 4.33 -2.47
C ARG A 278 -15.40 5.23 -3.28
N ALA A 279 -15.45 5.15 -4.61
CA ALA A 279 -14.65 5.99 -5.49
C ALA A 279 -14.91 7.48 -5.26
N ALA A 280 -16.17 7.91 -5.16
CA ALA A 280 -16.52 9.30 -4.84
C ALA A 280 -16.11 9.72 -3.41
N ALA A 281 -16.11 8.79 -2.44
CA ALA A 281 -15.64 9.08 -1.09
C ALA A 281 -14.11 9.14 -0.98
N ASP A 282 -13.39 8.34 -1.76
CA ASP A 282 -11.94 8.39 -1.86
C ASP A 282 -11.48 9.63 -2.66
N ALA A 283 -12.20 10.02 -3.71
CA ALA A 283 -11.95 11.25 -4.45
C ALA A 283 -12.06 12.52 -3.57
N GLU A 284 -13.00 12.56 -2.62
CA GLU A 284 -13.05 13.64 -1.62
C GLU A 284 -11.83 13.64 -0.68
N LYS A 285 -11.23 12.48 -0.37
CA LYS A 285 -9.99 12.43 0.41
C LYS A 285 -8.79 12.88 -0.41
N ILE A 286 -8.75 12.54 -1.70
CA ILE A 286 -7.73 13.02 -2.64
C ILE A 286 -7.81 14.55 -2.71
N HIS A 287 -9.01 15.09 -2.93
CA HIS A 287 -9.28 16.52 -2.88
C HIS A 287 -8.80 17.16 -1.58
N ASP A 288 -9.30 16.69 -0.43
CA ASP A 288 -8.99 17.30 0.87
C ASP A 288 -7.48 17.20 1.20
N TYR A 289 -6.78 16.16 0.72
CA TYR A 289 -5.32 16.03 0.84
C TYR A 289 -4.55 16.98 -0.09
N VAL A 290 -4.98 17.14 -1.35
CA VAL A 290 -4.34 18.03 -2.33
C VAL A 290 -4.52 19.50 -1.94
N MET A 291 -5.73 19.89 -1.52
CA MET A 291 -6.02 21.27 -1.10
C MET A 291 -5.35 21.66 0.23
N ALA A 292 -4.96 20.68 1.06
CA ALA A 292 -4.20 20.94 2.29
C ALA A 292 -2.82 21.57 2.03
N PHE A 293 -2.21 21.34 0.85
CA PHE A 293 -0.94 21.98 0.48
C PHE A 293 -1.07 23.49 0.28
N GLU A 294 -2.22 23.96 -0.23
CA GLU A 294 -2.53 25.39 -0.33
C GLU A 294 -2.83 25.98 1.06
N GLN A 295 -3.69 25.32 1.85
CA GLN A 295 -4.07 25.78 3.19
C GLN A 295 -2.87 25.91 4.14
N LYS A 296 -1.91 24.97 4.09
CA LYS A 296 -0.70 25.01 4.91
C LYS A 296 0.17 26.21 4.56
N GLN A 297 0.32 26.55 3.27
CA GLN A 297 1.10 27.72 2.88
C GLN A 297 0.41 29.03 3.27
N VAL A 298 -0.91 29.13 3.13
CA VAL A 298 -1.65 30.31 3.62
C VAL A 298 -1.45 30.48 5.13
N GLN A 299 -1.51 29.39 5.91
CA GLN A 299 -1.23 29.43 7.35
C GLN A 299 0.23 29.79 7.67
N GLU A 300 1.21 29.28 6.91
CA GLU A 300 2.62 29.64 7.07
C GLU A 300 2.88 31.11 6.71
N GLN A 301 2.23 31.65 5.67
CA GLN A 301 2.31 33.06 5.30
C GLN A 301 1.61 33.97 6.30
N ASP A 302 0.44 33.58 6.80
CA ASP A 302 -0.28 34.29 7.87
C ASP A 302 0.52 34.27 9.18
N GLN A 303 1.17 33.15 9.52
CA GLN A 303 2.09 33.05 10.65
C GLN A 303 3.33 33.92 10.47
N GLN A 304 3.95 33.90 9.29
CA GLN A 304 5.15 34.70 9.01
C GLN A 304 4.82 36.20 9.01
N GLN A 305 3.66 36.60 8.48
CA GLN A 305 3.14 37.96 8.64
C GLN A 305 2.80 38.31 10.09
N ALA A 306 2.38 37.35 10.92
CA ALA A 306 2.13 37.59 12.34
C ALA A 306 3.44 37.72 13.14
N GLU A 307 4.48 36.94 12.81
CA GLU A 307 5.82 37.04 13.41
C GLU A 307 6.50 38.38 13.07
N ASP A 308 6.40 38.84 11.83
CA ASP A 308 6.84 40.18 11.38
C ASP A 308 6.00 41.33 11.96
N GLN A 309 4.88 41.03 12.63
CA GLN A 309 3.99 42.00 13.28
C GLN A 309 4.03 41.94 14.82
N ARG A 310 4.95 41.18 15.43
CA ARG A 310 5.12 41.15 16.89
C ARG A 310 5.45 42.55 17.43
N PRO A 311 4.74 43.03 18.46
CA PRO A 311 5.09 44.29 19.12
C PRO A 311 6.41 44.13 19.90
N PRO A 312 7.16 45.22 20.15
CA PRO A 312 8.49 45.12 20.77
C PRO A 312 8.52 44.41 22.13
N HIS A 313 7.44 44.49 22.92
CA HIS A 313 7.38 43.81 24.22
C HIS A 313 7.16 42.28 24.14
N GLU A 314 6.92 41.72 22.95
CA GLU A 314 6.86 40.27 22.69
C GLU A 314 8.17 39.69 22.13
N MET A 315 9.20 40.53 21.99
CA MET A 315 10.50 40.17 21.43
C MET A 315 11.54 40.24 22.54
N THR A 316 12.59 39.42 22.48
CA THR A 316 13.80 39.66 23.29
C THR A 316 14.53 40.89 22.76
N LEU A 317 15.34 41.53 23.60
CA LEU A 317 16.12 42.71 23.21
C LEU A 317 17.03 42.40 22.00
N ALA A 318 17.55 41.17 21.92
CA ALA A 318 18.31 40.70 20.78
C ALA A 318 17.47 40.61 19.49
N GLU A 319 16.27 40.00 19.53
CA GLU A 319 15.35 39.96 18.39
C GLU A 319 14.95 41.38 17.96
N PHE A 320 14.56 42.24 18.91
CA PHE A 320 14.17 43.62 18.62
C PHE A 320 15.30 44.42 17.94
N ILE A 321 16.54 44.33 18.44
CA ILE A 321 17.71 44.99 17.84
C ILE A 321 17.98 44.50 16.41
N THR A 322 17.70 43.23 16.09
CA THR A 322 17.90 42.70 14.72
C THR A 322 16.89 43.22 13.69
N GLN A 323 15.72 43.71 14.13
CA GLN A 323 14.63 44.11 13.24
C GLN A 323 14.34 45.62 13.24
N ALA A 324 14.60 46.29 14.37
CA ALA A 324 14.37 47.72 14.53
C ALA A 324 15.49 48.57 13.91
N LYS A 325 15.14 49.82 13.53
CA LYS A 325 16.06 50.79 12.92
C LYS A 325 16.14 52.06 13.76
N THR A 326 17.31 52.68 13.79
CA THR A 326 17.57 53.95 14.48
C THR A 326 17.86 55.07 13.48
N GLU A 327 17.22 56.22 13.66
CA GLU A 327 17.48 57.46 12.91
C GLU A 327 17.80 58.60 13.89
N GLU A 328 18.85 59.38 13.60
CA GLU A 328 19.27 60.51 14.44
C GLU A 328 18.44 61.77 14.12
N LEU A 329 17.93 62.43 15.15
CA LEU A 329 17.01 63.57 15.03
C LEU A 329 17.72 64.88 15.42
N THR A 330 17.97 65.72 14.42
CA THR A 330 18.78 66.95 14.61
C THR A 330 18.01 68.16 15.17
N ASN A 331 16.66 68.13 15.20
CA ASN A 331 15.83 69.28 15.60
C ASN A 331 14.54 68.90 16.37
N HIS A 332 14.42 67.67 16.87
CA HIS A 332 13.15 67.15 17.42
C HIS A 332 12.99 67.31 18.95
N GLY A 333 14.02 67.82 19.65
CA GLY A 333 14.06 67.81 21.12
C GLY A 333 14.22 66.42 21.74
N ARG A 334 14.30 65.37 20.91
CA ARG A 334 14.76 64.02 21.24
C ARG A 334 15.93 63.64 20.33
N LYS A 335 16.85 62.77 20.76
CA LYS A 335 18.04 62.40 19.97
C LYS A 335 17.78 61.34 18.89
N TRP A 336 16.94 60.34 19.16
CA TRP A 336 16.75 59.18 18.28
C TRP A 336 15.27 58.89 18.00
N ASN A 337 14.99 58.47 16.77
CA ASN A 337 13.77 57.77 16.36
C ASN A 337 14.09 56.28 16.19
N VAL A 338 13.31 55.41 16.85
CA VAL A 338 13.43 53.95 16.75
C VAL A 338 12.16 53.42 16.08
N THR A 339 12.31 52.74 14.93
CA THR A 339 11.19 52.19 14.17
C THR A 339 11.27 50.67 14.04
N LEU A 340 10.11 50.00 14.11
CA LEU A 340 9.95 48.56 13.85
C LEU A 340 8.80 48.39 12.84
N GLY A 341 9.17 48.06 11.59
CA GLY A 341 8.27 48.13 10.45
C GLY A 341 7.66 49.53 10.24
N ASP A 342 6.54 49.59 9.52
CA ASP A 342 5.83 50.84 9.24
C ASP A 342 4.81 51.23 10.33
N ARG A 343 4.71 50.45 11.42
CA ARG A 343 3.61 50.55 12.41
C ARG A 343 4.05 50.89 13.83
N TYR A 344 5.33 50.79 14.16
CA TYR A 344 5.85 51.16 15.47
C TYR A 344 6.97 52.18 15.34
N ALA A 345 6.85 53.30 16.06
CA ALA A 345 7.87 54.33 16.17
C ALA A 345 7.89 54.88 17.61
N ALA A 346 9.07 55.05 18.19
CA ALA A 346 9.27 55.60 19.52
C ALA A 346 10.56 56.43 19.59
N PHE A 347 10.63 57.38 20.52
CA PHE A 347 11.75 58.32 20.63
C PHE A 347 12.57 58.10 21.90
N SER A 348 13.89 58.27 21.80
CA SER A 348 14.84 58.14 22.93
C SER A 348 15.86 59.29 22.96
N ASP A 349 16.37 59.58 24.16
CA ASP A 349 17.45 60.56 24.42
C ASP A 349 18.79 59.92 24.78
N ALA A 350 18.88 58.59 24.68
CA ALA A 350 20.09 57.85 25.00
C ALA A 350 21.31 58.35 24.20
N ASP A 351 22.51 58.20 24.77
CA ASP A 351 23.73 58.75 24.18
C ASP A 351 24.28 57.98 22.97
N SER A 352 23.64 56.87 22.57
CA SER A 352 24.02 56.08 21.40
C SER A 352 22.82 55.38 20.75
N PRO A 353 22.90 54.97 19.47
CA PRO A 353 21.82 54.24 18.80
C PRO A 353 21.48 52.91 19.50
N GLN A 354 22.49 52.20 19.98
CA GLN A 354 22.32 50.92 20.69
C GLN A 354 21.62 51.11 22.04
N ALA A 355 21.95 52.20 22.76
CA ALA A 355 21.27 52.55 24.00
C ALA A 355 19.82 53.03 23.73
N ALA A 356 19.56 53.69 22.60
CA ALA A 356 18.21 54.08 22.19
C ALA A 356 17.30 52.88 21.88
N LEU A 357 17.83 51.85 21.23
CA LEU A 357 17.13 50.58 21.02
C LEU A 357 16.76 49.91 22.37
N ALA A 358 17.71 49.85 23.30
CA ALA A 358 17.48 49.25 24.62
C ALA A 358 16.46 50.04 25.47
N ASP A 359 16.52 51.38 25.43
CA ASP A 359 15.58 52.28 26.12
C ASP A 359 14.15 52.13 25.59
N VAL A 360 13.96 52.11 24.27
CA VAL A 360 12.65 51.90 23.63
C VAL A 360 12.10 50.51 23.91
N HIS A 361 12.93 49.48 23.88
CA HIS A 361 12.54 48.10 24.20
C HIS A 361 12.07 47.98 25.66
N TRP A 362 12.88 48.50 26.60
CA TRP A 362 12.54 48.56 28.03
C TRP A 362 11.21 49.31 28.26
N ALA A 363 11.01 50.45 27.60
CA ALA A 363 9.79 51.23 27.71
C ALA A 363 8.55 50.47 27.20
N ALA A 364 8.68 49.68 26.12
CA ALA A 364 7.61 48.83 25.63
C ALA A 364 7.22 47.73 26.65
N VAL A 365 8.20 47.02 27.20
CA VAL A 365 7.99 45.98 28.23
C VAL A 365 7.36 46.55 29.50
N ASN A 366 7.86 47.69 29.99
CA ASN A 366 7.30 48.41 31.14
C ASN A 366 5.83 48.79 30.92
N ASN A 367 5.51 49.33 29.74
CA ASN A 367 4.15 49.73 29.41
C ASN A 367 3.20 48.52 29.29
N ALA A 368 3.67 47.40 28.72
CA ALA A 368 2.87 46.19 28.59
C ALA A 368 2.55 45.55 29.96
N LEU A 369 3.50 45.56 30.90
CA LEU A 369 3.29 45.13 32.28
C LEU A 369 2.30 46.05 33.02
N PHE A 370 2.51 47.37 32.97
CA PHE A 370 1.62 48.35 33.61
C PHE A 370 0.17 48.27 33.09
N LEU A 371 -0.03 48.18 31.78
CA LEU A 371 -1.37 48.12 31.18
C LEU A 371 -2.12 46.83 31.51
N ASN A 372 -1.43 45.78 31.98
CA ASN A 372 -2.05 44.53 32.43
C ASN A 372 -2.40 44.50 33.93
N THR A 373 -1.99 45.49 34.74
CA THR A 373 -2.37 45.54 36.16
C THR A 373 -3.85 45.96 36.37
N PRO A 374 -4.41 45.78 37.59
CA PRO A 374 -5.76 46.24 37.93
C PRO A 374 -5.95 47.77 37.82
N GLU A 375 -4.90 48.55 38.05
CA GLU A 375 -4.92 50.02 37.97
C GLU A 375 -5.25 50.52 36.54
N ALA A 376 -4.96 49.71 35.51
CA ALA A 376 -5.26 49.98 34.11
C ALA A 376 -6.62 49.41 33.63
N ALA A 377 -7.54 49.03 34.54
CA ALA A 377 -8.80 48.36 34.20
C ALA A 377 -9.77 49.14 33.29
N GLY A 378 -9.60 50.47 33.16
CA GLY A 378 -10.45 51.33 32.32
C GLY A 378 -10.13 51.30 30.82
N ILE A 379 -9.14 50.53 30.36
CA ILE A 379 -8.65 50.54 28.98
C ILE A 379 -9.24 49.38 28.18
N SER A 380 -10.02 49.71 27.14
CA SER A 380 -10.81 48.75 26.35
C SER A 380 -10.00 47.73 25.53
N ARG A 381 -8.71 47.97 25.31
CA ARG A 381 -7.81 47.05 24.60
C ARG A 381 -6.44 47.04 25.29
N LYS A 382 -6.21 46.04 26.13
CA LYS A 382 -4.91 45.80 26.77
C LYS A 382 -3.92 45.18 25.77
N PRO A 383 -2.61 45.48 25.87
CA PRO A 383 -1.59 44.71 25.18
C PRO A 383 -1.49 43.31 25.78
N THR A 384 -0.92 42.40 25.01
CA THR A 384 -0.39 41.11 25.47
C THR A 384 0.64 41.29 26.59
N LEU A 385 0.80 40.26 27.44
CA LEU A 385 1.89 40.23 28.42
C LEU A 385 3.22 39.91 27.71
N PRO A 386 4.35 40.51 28.12
CA PRO A 386 5.67 40.12 27.64
C PRO A 386 5.97 38.65 28.00
N PRO A 387 6.50 37.84 27.08
CA PRO A 387 6.74 36.43 27.33
C PRO A 387 7.95 36.21 28.27
N PRO A 388 8.14 34.99 28.81
CA PRO A 388 9.06 34.73 29.93
C PRO A 388 10.52 35.04 29.61
N ALA A 389 10.92 34.81 28.35
CA ALA A 389 12.27 35.13 27.87
C ALA A 389 12.57 36.63 27.93
N VAL A 390 11.55 37.48 27.73
CA VAL A 390 11.65 38.95 27.78
C VAL A 390 11.58 39.43 29.22
N LEU A 391 10.70 38.85 30.03
CA LEU A 391 10.63 39.14 31.47
C LEU A 391 11.95 38.80 32.20
N ALA A 392 12.68 37.77 31.74
CA ALA A 392 13.98 37.40 32.28
C ALA A 392 15.09 38.46 32.00
N GLU A 393 14.95 39.27 30.95
CA GLU A 393 15.86 40.39 30.65
C GLU A 393 15.63 41.60 31.58
N TYR A 394 14.44 41.70 32.19
CA TYR A 394 14.01 42.86 32.97
C TYR A 394 13.50 42.50 34.38
N PRO A 395 14.34 41.89 35.25
CA PRO A 395 13.95 41.44 36.59
C PRO A 395 13.43 42.58 37.49
N ASP A 396 13.94 43.80 37.32
CA ASP A 396 13.48 44.97 38.07
C ASP A 396 12.03 45.36 37.73
N LEU A 397 11.63 45.25 36.45
CA LEU A 397 10.25 45.47 36.02
C LEU A 397 9.31 44.35 36.51
N VAL A 398 9.78 43.10 36.52
CA VAL A 398 9.05 41.97 37.11
C VAL A 398 8.78 42.19 38.60
N ALA A 399 9.77 42.70 39.33
CA ALA A 399 9.64 43.04 40.75
C ALA A 399 8.71 44.26 40.99
N GLN A 400 8.63 45.18 40.03
CA GLN A 400 7.74 46.34 40.08
C GLN A 400 6.27 46.00 39.80
N TYR A 401 6.01 44.97 38.97
CA TYR A 401 4.65 44.56 38.56
C TYR A 401 4.32 43.09 38.89
N PRO A 402 4.43 42.65 40.17
CA PRO A 402 4.27 41.23 40.54
C PRO A 402 2.87 40.68 40.24
N GLN A 403 1.83 41.52 40.30
CA GLN A 403 0.45 41.10 40.01
C GLN A 403 0.22 40.74 38.53
N ALA A 404 1.04 41.27 37.61
CA ALA A 404 0.96 40.94 36.19
C ALA A 404 1.61 39.58 35.88
N THR A 405 2.64 39.18 36.65
CA THR A 405 3.43 37.97 36.39
C THR A 405 2.96 36.74 37.19
N GLU A 406 2.14 36.92 38.24
CA GLU A 406 1.49 35.81 38.96
C GLU A 406 0.52 34.97 38.10
N GLN A 407 -0.11 35.57 37.06
CA GLN A 407 -0.99 34.83 36.14
C GLN A 407 -0.21 33.83 35.27
N GLU A 408 1.00 34.19 34.83
CA GLU A 408 1.82 33.36 33.95
C GLU A 408 2.57 32.26 34.72
N ASN A 409 3.08 32.58 35.91
CA ASN A 409 3.68 31.59 36.83
C ASN A 409 2.69 30.47 37.21
N LYS A 410 1.38 30.76 37.28
CA LYS A 410 0.32 29.74 37.45
C LYS A 410 0.18 28.80 36.25
N MET A 411 0.46 29.28 35.04
CA MET A 411 0.44 28.47 33.82
C MET A 411 1.67 27.55 33.77
N GLN A 412 2.86 28.09 34.03
CA GLN A 412 4.13 27.34 33.95
C GLN A 412 4.34 26.32 35.06
N ALA A 413 3.79 26.55 36.25
CA ALA A 413 3.86 25.60 37.37
C ALA A 413 3.13 24.26 37.08
N LEU A 414 2.32 24.20 36.03
CA LEU A 414 1.70 22.96 35.53
C LEU A 414 2.67 22.14 34.66
N ASP A 415 3.50 22.80 33.84
CA ASP A 415 4.46 22.15 32.94
C ASP A 415 5.77 21.75 33.64
N ALA A 416 6.28 22.60 34.55
CA ALA A 416 7.57 22.38 35.22
C ALA A 416 7.61 21.12 36.13
N LYS A 417 6.45 20.54 36.47
CA LYS A 417 6.36 19.26 37.20
C LYS A 417 6.73 18.02 36.38
N ALA A 418 6.94 18.16 35.06
CA ALA A 418 7.20 17.03 34.18
C ALA A 418 8.66 16.53 34.15
N ASP A 419 9.66 17.38 34.43
CA ASP A 419 10.97 17.21 33.77
C ASP A 419 12.22 17.00 34.68
N GLN A 420 12.12 17.09 36.01
CA GLN A 420 13.29 16.95 36.91
C GLN A 420 13.40 15.59 37.64
N ALA A 421 14.04 14.58 37.02
CA ALA A 421 14.58 13.41 37.75
C ALA A 421 15.55 12.49 36.95
N SER A 422 16.88 12.71 36.96
CA SER A 422 17.84 11.64 36.63
C SER A 422 19.33 11.84 36.98
N GLY A 423 19.94 10.85 37.66
CA GLY A 423 21.39 10.60 37.73
C GLY A 423 21.74 9.12 37.40
N ARG A 424 22.78 8.87 36.59
CA ARG A 424 22.92 7.64 35.75
C ARG A 424 24.40 7.19 35.55
N THR A 425 24.71 5.88 35.56
CA THR A 425 26.07 5.31 35.32
C THR A 425 26.06 4.14 34.32
N TYR A 426 26.83 4.18 33.22
CA TYR A 426 26.62 3.32 32.03
C TYR A 426 27.34 1.95 32.02
N ILE A 427 26.74 0.94 31.35
CA ILE A 427 27.18 -0.46 31.20
C ILE A 427 26.80 -1.03 29.81
N ASN A 428 27.51 -2.07 29.32
CA ASN A 428 27.35 -2.58 27.94
C ASN A 428 26.62 -3.94 27.90
N VAL A 429 25.30 -3.93 27.78
CA VAL A 429 24.45 -5.13 27.87
C VAL A 429 24.00 -5.63 26.48
N PRO A 430 24.39 -6.85 26.05
CA PRO A 430 23.89 -7.46 24.81
C PRO A 430 22.36 -7.59 24.79
N PHE A 431 21.73 -7.38 23.62
CA PHE A 431 20.26 -7.22 23.51
C PHE A 431 19.42 -8.38 24.06
N LYS A 432 19.94 -9.62 24.08
CA LYS A 432 19.26 -10.78 24.68
C LYS A 432 19.21 -10.71 26.22
N GLU A 433 20.25 -10.19 26.84
CA GLU A 433 20.42 -10.10 28.30
C GLU A 433 19.81 -8.82 28.89
N LYS A 434 19.28 -7.94 28.04
CA LYS A 434 18.63 -6.68 28.45
C LYS A 434 17.55 -6.84 29.52
N ASN A 435 16.83 -7.95 29.53
CA ASN A 435 15.78 -8.20 30.53
C ASN A 435 16.37 -8.56 31.91
N GLU A 436 17.54 -9.22 31.93
CA GLU A 436 18.24 -9.57 33.16
C GLU A 436 18.94 -8.34 33.76
N ALA A 437 19.59 -7.51 32.93
CA ALA A 437 20.14 -6.23 33.39
C ALA A 437 19.03 -5.30 33.90
N LYS A 438 17.88 -5.28 33.22
CA LYS A 438 16.70 -4.53 33.66
C LYS A 438 16.07 -5.10 34.95
N GLN A 439 16.20 -6.40 35.21
CA GLN A 439 15.77 -7.01 36.48
C GLN A 439 16.72 -6.68 37.64
N LEU A 440 18.04 -6.65 37.41
CA LEU A 440 19.01 -6.23 38.42
C LEU A 440 18.94 -4.72 38.71
N GLY A 441 18.32 -3.93 37.82
CA GLY A 441 17.95 -2.53 38.05
C GLY A 441 18.44 -1.53 37.01
N ALA A 442 19.18 -1.97 35.99
CA ALA A 442 19.64 -1.09 34.91
C ALA A 442 18.47 -0.60 34.03
N ARG A 443 18.66 0.56 33.41
CA ARG A 443 17.71 1.23 32.53
C ARG A 443 18.40 1.61 31.22
N TRP A 444 17.64 1.72 30.14
CA TRP A 444 18.17 2.11 28.83
C TRP A 444 18.03 3.62 28.66
N ASP A 445 19.13 4.30 28.35
CA ASP A 445 19.08 5.68 27.90
C ASP A 445 18.90 5.72 26.38
N ARG A 446 17.86 6.43 25.92
CA ARG A 446 17.54 6.55 24.48
C ARG A 446 18.37 7.60 23.75
N GLN A 447 18.94 8.59 24.45
CA GLN A 447 19.79 9.62 23.84
C GLN A 447 21.24 9.13 23.73
N GLN A 448 21.77 8.49 24.78
CA GLN A 448 23.12 7.89 24.78
C GLN A 448 23.15 6.48 24.14
N GLN A 449 22.00 5.91 23.79
CA GLN A 449 21.83 4.53 23.27
C GLN A 449 22.62 3.47 24.05
N SER A 450 22.55 3.52 25.38
CA SER A 450 23.31 2.63 26.25
C SER A 450 22.55 2.29 27.54
N TRP A 451 22.83 1.13 28.13
CA TRP A 451 22.26 0.71 29.41
C TRP A 451 23.02 1.40 30.55
N TYR A 452 22.33 1.70 31.65
CA TYR A 452 22.92 2.37 32.80
C TYR A 452 22.29 1.89 34.12
N VAL A 453 23.09 1.82 35.17
CA VAL A 453 22.67 1.60 36.55
C VAL A 453 22.22 2.94 37.14
N PRO A 454 20.96 3.09 37.63
CA PRO A 454 20.51 4.29 38.32
C PRO A 454 21.18 4.46 39.68
N GLN A 455 21.38 5.69 40.12
CA GLN A 455 21.95 5.98 41.44
C GLN A 455 21.08 5.36 42.57
N GLY A 456 21.72 4.57 43.44
CA GLY A 456 21.06 3.84 44.53
C GLY A 456 20.85 2.34 44.29
N VAL A 457 21.14 1.82 43.10
CA VAL A 457 21.23 0.37 42.83
C VAL A 457 22.68 -0.07 42.99
N ASP A 458 22.93 -1.18 43.69
CA ASP A 458 24.28 -1.75 43.86
C ASP A 458 24.89 -2.13 42.50
N ALA A 459 26.11 -1.68 42.24
CA ALA A 459 26.81 -1.86 40.96
C ALA A 459 27.46 -3.26 40.84
N ALA A 460 27.72 -3.96 41.94
CA ALA A 460 28.44 -5.24 41.92
C ALA A 460 27.83 -6.34 41.02
N PRO A 461 26.49 -6.53 40.94
CA PRO A 461 25.88 -7.55 40.09
C PRO A 461 26.04 -7.31 38.58
N PHE A 462 26.35 -6.08 38.16
CA PHE A 462 26.43 -5.70 36.75
C PHE A 462 27.81 -5.95 36.12
N ALA A 463 28.80 -6.39 36.90
CA ALA A 463 30.18 -6.59 36.47
C ALA A 463 30.35 -7.50 35.23
N LYS A 464 29.37 -8.39 34.95
CA LYS A 464 29.39 -9.26 33.77
C LYS A 464 29.08 -8.55 32.44
N TRP A 465 28.30 -7.47 32.45
CA TRP A 465 27.98 -6.68 31.24
C TRP A 465 29.01 -5.59 30.97
N ALA A 466 30.27 -5.99 31.09
CA ALA A 466 31.39 -5.19 30.65
C ALA A 466 31.72 -5.44 29.15
N GLN A 467 31.60 -6.69 28.62
CA GLN A 467 32.04 -7.09 27.23
C GLN A 467 31.17 -8.22 26.54
N VAL A 468 31.62 -8.90 25.45
CA VAL A 468 30.87 -9.17 24.16
C VAL A 468 30.60 -10.66 23.64
N ASP A 469 29.62 -10.85 22.70
CA ASP A 469 29.45 -11.79 21.50
C ASP A 469 28.70 -13.21 21.40
N ALA A 470 27.91 -13.39 20.27
CA ALA A 470 27.56 -14.58 19.36
C ALA A 470 26.39 -15.69 19.43
N MET A 471 25.57 -15.81 18.33
CA MET A 471 24.85 -16.88 17.47
C MET A 471 23.96 -18.17 17.84
N ALA A 472 23.08 -18.59 16.85
CA ALA A 472 22.39 -19.93 16.51
C ALA A 472 21.06 -20.46 17.21
N ALA A 473 20.29 -21.55 16.83
CA ALA A 473 19.68 -22.13 15.56
C ALA A 473 18.71 -23.41 15.77
N GLY A 474 17.83 -23.90 14.81
CA GLY A 474 17.15 -25.27 14.80
C GLY A 474 15.74 -25.54 14.13
N GLU A 475 15.44 -26.74 13.53
CA GLU A 475 14.27 -27.09 12.60
C GLU A 475 13.50 -28.48 12.79
N PRO A 476 12.41 -28.83 12.01
CA PRO A 476 11.46 -29.97 12.24
C PRO A 476 11.32 -31.10 11.15
N ARG A 477 10.25 -31.94 11.23
CA ARG A 477 9.85 -33.10 10.35
C ARG A 477 8.32 -33.41 10.46
N SER A 478 7.60 -34.21 9.65
CA SER A 478 7.61 -34.61 8.20
C SER A 478 6.45 -35.61 7.87
N VAL A 479 5.54 -35.36 6.90
CA VAL A 479 4.46 -36.30 6.43
C VAL A 479 4.07 -36.05 4.95
N GLN A 480 4.27 -36.99 4.01
CA GLN A 480 3.99 -36.71 2.57
C GLN A 480 3.54 -37.86 1.64
N GLN A 481 3.74 -39.15 1.96
CA GLN A 481 3.49 -40.23 0.99
C GLN A 481 2.02 -40.69 0.80
N ALA A 482 1.04 -40.02 1.44
CA ALA A 482 -0.38 -40.29 1.26
C ALA A 482 -1.09 -39.28 0.33
N GLN A 483 -0.38 -38.33 -0.28
CA GLN A 483 -0.99 -37.15 -0.91
C GLN A 483 -1.18 -37.26 -2.43
N GLY A 484 -0.35 -38.02 -3.15
CA GLY A 484 -0.31 -38.01 -4.62
C GLY A 484 -1.58 -38.55 -5.31
N GLU A 485 -2.08 -39.72 -4.89
CA GLU A 485 -3.29 -40.31 -5.47
C GLU A 485 -4.57 -39.58 -5.03
N THR A 486 -4.57 -39.04 -3.81
CA THR A 486 -5.68 -38.23 -3.30
C THR A 486 -5.82 -36.93 -4.07
N GLN A 487 -4.73 -36.25 -4.43
CA GLN A 487 -4.77 -34.95 -5.13
C GLN A 487 -5.39 -35.00 -6.53
N LYS A 488 -5.09 -36.01 -7.38
CA LYS A 488 -5.72 -36.11 -8.72
C LYS A 488 -7.23 -36.37 -8.62
N LEU A 489 -7.69 -37.14 -7.64
CA LEU A 489 -9.12 -37.39 -7.41
C LEU A 489 -9.82 -36.20 -6.72
N GLU A 490 -9.12 -35.50 -5.81
CA GLU A 490 -9.61 -34.29 -5.16
C GLU A 490 -9.75 -33.11 -6.13
N GLN A 491 -8.85 -32.93 -7.10
CA GLN A 491 -8.96 -31.86 -8.10
C GLN A 491 -10.17 -32.06 -9.01
N GLN A 492 -10.41 -33.28 -9.53
CA GLN A 492 -11.61 -33.55 -10.33
C GLN A 492 -12.90 -33.47 -9.49
N THR A 493 -12.87 -33.81 -8.20
CA THR A 493 -14.01 -33.57 -7.30
C THR A 493 -14.07 -32.17 -6.70
N GLN A 494 -13.12 -31.27 -6.96
CA GLN A 494 -13.17 -29.85 -6.59
C GLN A 494 -13.99 -29.03 -7.60
N GLN A 495 -13.89 -29.38 -8.88
CA GLN A 495 -14.54 -28.64 -9.98
C GLN A 495 -16.07 -28.79 -10.02
N ALA A 496 -16.63 -29.80 -9.34
CA ALA A 496 -18.08 -30.08 -9.29
C ALA A 496 -18.71 -29.90 -7.88
N ARG A 497 -18.05 -29.18 -6.96
CA ARG A 497 -18.55 -29.01 -5.58
C ARG A 497 -19.73 -28.05 -5.54
N GLN A 498 -20.90 -28.56 -5.14
CA GLN A 498 -22.00 -27.69 -4.71
C GLN A 498 -21.68 -27.15 -3.32
N TYR A 499 -21.32 -25.86 -3.25
CA TYR A 499 -21.04 -25.17 -2.00
C TYR A 499 -22.32 -24.85 -1.22
N LEU A 500 -22.17 -24.76 0.10
CA LEU A 500 -23.24 -24.63 1.08
C LEU A 500 -22.99 -23.44 2.00
N ALA A 501 -24.00 -22.61 2.14
CA ALA A 501 -24.10 -21.49 3.05
C ALA A 501 -24.37 -21.96 4.49
N VAL A 502 -23.42 -22.68 5.10
CA VAL A 502 -23.51 -23.21 6.47
C VAL A 502 -22.97 -22.18 7.48
N PRO A 503 -23.82 -21.64 8.39
CA PRO A 503 -23.38 -20.77 9.48
C PRO A 503 -22.43 -21.46 10.44
N TYR A 504 -21.57 -20.70 11.11
CA TYR A 504 -20.60 -21.25 12.07
C TYR A 504 -21.26 -22.12 13.14
N GLU A 505 -22.36 -21.66 13.75
CA GLU A 505 -23.11 -22.41 14.78
C GLU A 505 -23.66 -23.75 14.27
N GLN A 506 -24.06 -23.81 13.00
CA GLN A 506 -24.73 -24.96 12.40
C GLN A 506 -23.76 -25.97 11.78
N ARG A 507 -22.44 -25.69 11.81
CA ARG A 507 -21.38 -26.56 11.28
C ARG A 507 -21.46 -28.02 11.72
N ASN A 508 -21.83 -28.25 12.99
CA ASN A 508 -21.93 -29.61 13.54
C ASN A 508 -23.14 -30.36 12.95
N ALA A 509 -24.26 -29.67 12.73
CA ALA A 509 -25.46 -30.24 12.11
C ALA A 509 -25.26 -30.49 10.61
N ALA A 510 -24.60 -29.59 9.89
CA ALA A 510 -24.27 -29.79 8.48
C ALA A 510 -23.27 -30.94 8.29
N LYS A 511 -22.23 -31.01 9.13
CA LYS A 511 -21.29 -32.14 9.15
C LYS A 511 -21.97 -33.47 9.47
N ALA A 512 -22.92 -33.50 10.40
CA ALA A 512 -23.73 -34.69 10.71
C ALA A 512 -24.67 -35.10 9.55
N ALA A 513 -25.09 -34.15 8.71
CA ALA A 513 -25.82 -34.40 7.46
C ALA A 513 -24.90 -34.74 6.27
N GLY A 514 -23.58 -34.78 6.46
CA GLY A 514 -22.58 -35.18 5.47
C GLY A 514 -21.93 -34.05 4.68
N ALA A 515 -22.08 -32.78 5.09
CA ALA A 515 -21.31 -31.68 4.52
C ALA A 515 -19.81 -31.77 4.90
N LEU A 516 -18.94 -31.38 3.97
CA LEU A 516 -17.50 -31.34 4.14
C LEU A 516 -16.99 -29.89 4.04
N TRP A 517 -15.82 -29.61 4.61
CA TRP A 517 -15.21 -28.27 4.59
C TRP A 517 -14.09 -28.20 3.55
N ASP A 518 -14.18 -27.22 2.65
CA ASP A 518 -13.10 -26.88 1.73
C ASP A 518 -12.19 -25.81 2.38
N LYS A 519 -10.94 -26.18 2.66
CA LYS A 519 -9.96 -25.30 3.32
C LYS A 519 -9.42 -24.21 2.38
N ALA A 520 -9.41 -24.44 1.06
CA ALA A 520 -8.90 -23.49 0.07
C ALA A 520 -9.98 -22.46 -0.27
N ALA A 521 -11.20 -22.91 -0.58
CA ALA A 521 -12.35 -22.05 -0.83
C ALA A 521 -12.95 -21.43 0.45
N LYS A 522 -12.56 -21.93 1.64
CA LYS A 522 -13.10 -21.54 2.96
C LYS A 522 -14.63 -21.62 3.01
N SER A 523 -15.19 -22.71 2.49
CA SER A 523 -16.64 -22.90 2.37
C SER A 523 -17.02 -24.36 2.60
N TRP A 524 -18.26 -24.62 3.05
CA TRP A 524 -18.80 -25.98 3.16
C TRP A 524 -19.31 -26.46 1.80
N TYR A 525 -19.29 -27.76 1.55
CA TYR A 525 -19.83 -28.36 0.32
C TYR A 525 -20.52 -29.70 0.59
N VAL A 526 -21.39 -30.12 -0.34
CA VAL A 526 -22.09 -31.41 -0.28
C VAL A 526 -21.08 -32.55 -0.42
N GLY A 527 -20.94 -33.39 0.61
CA GLY A 527 -20.06 -34.56 0.57
C GLY A 527 -20.65 -35.73 -0.24
N PRO A 528 -19.82 -36.66 -0.74
CA PRO A 528 -20.25 -37.75 -1.64
C PRO A 528 -21.15 -38.83 -0.98
N ARG A 529 -21.39 -38.75 0.33
CA ARG A 529 -22.34 -39.61 1.07
C ARG A 529 -23.36 -38.79 1.87
N ALA A 530 -23.59 -37.54 1.46
CA ALA A 530 -24.44 -36.63 2.19
C ALA A 530 -25.93 -36.90 1.99
N ASP A 531 -26.73 -36.58 3.02
CA ASP A 531 -28.18 -36.59 2.93
C ASP A 531 -28.65 -35.27 2.30
N ALA A 532 -28.86 -35.29 0.98
CA ALA A 532 -29.22 -34.10 0.21
C ALA A 532 -30.48 -33.41 0.76
N ALA A 533 -31.48 -34.16 1.23
CA ALA A 533 -32.71 -33.62 1.80
C ALA A 533 -32.46 -32.88 3.13
N LYS A 534 -31.48 -33.31 3.93
CA LYS A 534 -31.08 -32.60 5.17
C LYS A 534 -30.17 -31.39 4.92
N LEU A 535 -29.52 -31.32 3.75
CA LEU A 535 -28.64 -30.22 3.35
C LEU A 535 -29.34 -29.11 2.52
N GLU A 536 -30.50 -29.38 1.93
CA GLU A 536 -31.34 -28.42 1.17
C GLU A 536 -31.36 -27.00 1.78
N ARG A 537 -31.61 -26.88 3.08
CA ARG A 537 -31.69 -25.60 3.83
C ARG A 537 -30.41 -24.76 3.86
N TRP A 538 -29.26 -25.33 3.49
CA TRP A 538 -27.97 -24.64 3.42
C TRP A 538 -27.50 -24.40 1.99
N LYS A 539 -28.30 -24.71 0.96
CA LYS A 539 -28.01 -24.23 -0.39
C LYS A 539 -28.09 -22.69 -0.43
N PRO A 540 -27.17 -21.96 -1.09
CA PRO A 540 -27.17 -20.49 -1.14
C PRO A 540 -28.51 -19.87 -1.59
N GLU A 541 -29.19 -20.54 -2.52
CA GLU A 541 -30.52 -20.23 -3.04
C GLU A 541 -31.66 -20.37 -2.01
N ASN A 542 -31.53 -21.28 -1.04
CA ASN A 542 -32.54 -21.58 -0.01
C ASN A 542 -32.33 -20.79 1.31
N VAL A 543 -31.20 -20.09 1.46
CA VAL A 543 -30.97 -19.21 2.63
C VAL A 543 -31.83 -17.95 2.49
N GLN A 544 -32.88 -17.86 3.30
CA GLN A 544 -33.72 -16.66 3.39
C GLN A 544 -32.91 -15.49 3.93
N ALA A 545 -32.87 -14.40 3.16
CA ALA A 545 -32.28 -13.13 3.60
C ALA A 545 -33.20 -12.46 4.63
N GLN A 546 -33.07 -12.85 5.90
CA GLN A 546 -33.58 -12.07 7.01
C GLN A 546 -32.47 -11.16 7.52
N GLN A 547 -32.65 -9.86 7.37
CA GLN A 547 -31.83 -8.88 8.09
C GLN A 547 -32.04 -9.11 9.58
N GLY A 548 -31.02 -9.60 10.27
CA GLY A 548 -30.97 -9.51 11.72
C GLY A 548 -31.11 -8.05 12.15
N PRO A 549 -31.66 -7.77 13.35
CA PRO A 549 -31.65 -6.41 13.87
C PRO A 549 -30.22 -5.86 13.82
N ALA A 550 -30.07 -4.62 13.34
CA ALA A 550 -28.76 -4.00 13.25
C ALA A 550 -28.15 -3.95 14.65
N MET A 551 -27.10 -4.76 14.86
CA MET A 551 -26.30 -4.73 16.09
C MET A 551 -25.76 -3.31 16.32
N THR A 552 -25.17 -2.98 17.48
CA THR A 552 -24.34 -1.77 17.61
C THR A 552 -22.88 -2.06 17.22
N PRO A 553 -22.02 -1.07 16.96
CA PRO A 553 -20.60 -1.33 16.71
C PRO A 553 -19.88 -1.85 17.94
N ARG A 554 -20.37 -1.54 19.15
CA ARG A 554 -19.92 -2.18 20.39
C ARG A 554 -20.24 -3.68 20.39
N GLU A 555 -21.41 -4.07 19.88
CA GLU A 555 -21.80 -5.48 19.71
C GLU A 555 -21.03 -6.19 18.58
N GLU A 556 -20.85 -5.57 17.41
CA GLU A 556 -20.00 -6.13 16.33
C GLU A 556 -18.55 -6.32 16.80
N PHE A 557 -18.04 -5.40 17.63
CA PHE A 557 -16.71 -5.53 18.23
C PHE A 557 -16.66 -6.60 19.32
N ALA A 558 -17.71 -6.75 20.13
CA ALA A 558 -17.84 -7.86 21.09
C ALA A 558 -17.85 -9.23 20.39
N GLU A 559 -18.50 -9.33 19.22
CA GLU A 559 -18.50 -10.53 18.38
C GLU A 559 -17.11 -10.81 17.79
N ALA A 560 -16.42 -9.77 17.30
CA ALA A 560 -15.05 -9.88 16.84
C ALA A 560 -14.10 -10.32 17.96
N MET A 561 -14.29 -9.81 19.19
CA MET A 561 -13.54 -10.24 20.37
C MET A 561 -13.81 -11.71 20.73
N ARG A 562 -15.08 -12.13 20.77
CA ARG A 562 -15.45 -13.52 21.04
C ARG A 562 -14.92 -14.48 19.97
N SER A 563 -14.92 -14.09 18.68
CA SER A 563 -14.32 -14.93 17.62
C SER A 563 -12.79 -15.00 17.68
N ALA A 564 -12.11 -14.01 18.28
CA ALA A 564 -10.69 -14.06 18.64
C ALA A 564 -10.42 -14.77 19.99
N GLY A 565 -11.46 -15.23 20.68
CA GLY A 565 -11.37 -15.89 21.98
C GLY A 565 -11.07 -14.95 23.14
N LEU A 566 -11.47 -13.67 23.09
CA LEU A 566 -11.43 -12.70 24.20
C LEU A 566 -12.83 -12.53 24.80
N PHE A 567 -12.91 -12.36 26.13
CA PHE A 567 -14.18 -12.14 26.84
C PHE A 567 -14.15 -10.91 27.75
N THR A 568 -15.17 -10.09 27.69
CA THR A 568 -15.38 -8.90 28.52
C THR A 568 -16.10 -9.28 29.82
N GLY A 569 -15.38 -9.95 30.72
CA GLY A 569 -15.91 -10.44 31.99
C GLY A 569 -15.38 -11.82 32.36
N SER A 570 -15.96 -12.44 33.38
CA SER A 570 -15.51 -13.73 33.91
C SER A 570 -16.17 -14.96 33.25
N ASN A 571 -17.06 -14.76 32.27
CA ASN A 571 -17.80 -15.80 31.55
C ASN A 571 -18.15 -15.37 30.10
N ALA A 572 -18.70 -16.31 29.32
CA ALA A 572 -18.93 -16.15 27.87
C ALA A 572 -20.07 -15.19 27.47
N GLN A 573 -20.87 -14.72 28.42
CA GLN A 573 -21.97 -13.76 28.24
C GLN A 573 -21.68 -12.38 28.89
N GLY A 574 -20.42 -12.09 29.21
CA GLY A 574 -20.03 -10.85 29.92
C GLY A 574 -20.36 -9.55 29.18
N ASP A 575 -20.32 -8.44 29.94
CA ASP A 575 -20.70 -7.08 29.54
C ASP A 575 -20.07 -6.60 28.22
N HIS A 576 -20.64 -5.57 27.60
CA HIS A 576 -20.12 -5.06 26.33
C HIS A 576 -18.73 -4.37 26.49
N PRO A 577 -17.85 -4.43 25.45
CA PRO A 577 -16.54 -3.79 25.49
C PRO A 577 -16.60 -2.26 25.65
N ILE A 578 -15.56 -1.71 26.26
CA ILE A 578 -15.37 -0.27 26.51
C ILE A 578 -14.65 0.33 25.29
N MET A 579 -15.35 1.18 24.54
CA MET A 579 -14.89 1.73 23.26
C MET A 579 -14.42 3.18 23.41
N ASP A 580 -13.48 3.42 24.32
CA ASP A 580 -12.97 4.75 24.74
C ASP A 580 -11.64 5.16 24.08
N GLY A 581 -11.15 4.40 23.11
CA GLY A 581 -9.84 4.57 22.48
C GLY A 581 -8.65 4.13 23.34
N MET A 582 -8.89 3.64 24.57
CA MET A 582 -7.84 3.16 25.47
C MET A 582 -7.62 1.65 25.35
N ARG A 583 -6.53 1.16 25.97
CA ARG A 583 -6.15 -0.26 25.93
C ARG A 583 -6.70 -1.01 27.14
N HIS A 584 -7.61 -1.94 26.88
CA HIS A 584 -8.27 -2.79 27.87
C HIS A 584 -7.69 -4.20 27.88
N ARG A 585 -7.46 -4.77 29.07
CA ARG A 585 -6.95 -6.14 29.26
C ARG A 585 -8.10 -7.06 29.66
N VAL A 586 -8.18 -8.25 29.05
CA VAL A 586 -9.29 -9.19 29.19
C VAL A 586 -8.82 -10.64 29.25
N PRO A 587 -9.57 -11.56 29.89
CA PRO A 587 -9.30 -12.99 29.80
C PRO A 587 -9.52 -13.52 28.37
N VAL A 588 -8.88 -14.67 28.09
CA VAL A 588 -9.00 -15.39 26.83
C VAL A 588 -9.42 -16.84 27.03
N GLU A 589 -10.00 -17.45 25.99
CA GLU A 589 -10.42 -18.84 26.01
C GLU A 589 -9.25 -19.79 26.31
N GLY A 590 -9.49 -20.73 27.23
CA GLY A 590 -8.46 -21.62 27.76
C GLY A 590 -7.34 -20.93 28.56
N GLY A 591 -7.44 -19.63 28.88
CA GLY A 591 -6.52 -18.91 29.77
C GLY A 591 -6.48 -19.47 31.19
N LYS A 592 -5.43 -19.16 31.97
CA LYS A 592 -5.42 -19.51 33.39
C LYS A 592 -6.51 -18.71 34.13
N LYS A 593 -7.20 -19.33 35.09
CA LYS A 593 -8.28 -18.67 35.86
C LYS A 593 -7.74 -17.39 36.53
N GLY A 594 -8.25 -16.23 36.12
CA GLY A 594 -7.82 -14.91 36.59
C GLY A 594 -6.73 -14.22 35.75
N ALA A 595 -6.20 -14.84 34.69
CA ALA A 595 -5.22 -14.22 33.80
C ALA A 595 -5.91 -13.42 32.68
N LEU A 596 -5.43 -12.20 32.44
CA LEU A 596 -5.92 -11.28 31.41
C LEU A 596 -5.00 -11.30 30.18
N ASP A 597 -4.86 -12.45 29.52
CA ASP A 597 -3.87 -12.65 28.45
C ASP A 597 -4.29 -12.05 27.08
N GLY A 598 -5.49 -11.51 26.97
CA GLY A 598 -5.97 -10.74 25.82
C GLY A 598 -5.90 -9.24 26.06
N PHE A 599 -5.84 -8.45 24.99
CA PHE A 599 -6.14 -7.02 25.06
C PHE A 599 -6.86 -6.52 23.82
N TYR A 600 -7.56 -5.41 23.97
CA TYR A 600 -8.18 -4.72 22.86
C TYR A 600 -8.04 -3.20 22.99
N VAL A 601 -8.26 -2.50 21.89
CA VAL A 601 -8.49 -1.05 21.81
C VAL A 601 -9.70 -0.85 20.90
N GLY A 602 -10.68 -0.08 21.33
CA GLY A 602 -11.92 0.15 20.58
C GLY A 602 -12.28 1.63 20.51
N HIS A 603 -12.67 2.10 19.34
CA HIS A 603 -12.98 3.50 19.01
C HIS A 603 -14.42 3.61 18.51
N LEU A 604 -15.18 4.61 18.98
CA LEU A 604 -16.48 5.01 18.43
C LEU A 604 -16.42 6.31 17.63
N ASP A 605 -15.28 7.01 17.65
CA ASP A 605 -15.06 8.25 16.91
C ASP A 605 -14.84 7.99 15.40
N GLY A 606 -15.36 8.90 14.57
CA GLY A 606 -15.28 8.81 13.11
C GLY A 606 -15.98 7.58 12.53
N HIS A 607 -15.21 6.56 12.17
CA HIS A 607 -15.71 5.29 11.67
C HIS A 607 -15.29 4.20 12.67
N PRO A 608 -16.22 3.64 13.48
CA PRO A 608 -15.84 2.82 14.64
C PRO A 608 -14.87 1.69 14.26
N ALA A 609 -13.78 1.61 14.98
CA ALA A 609 -12.63 0.76 14.64
C ALA A 609 -11.95 0.24 15.91
N GLY A 610 -11.04 -0.71 15.76
CA GLY A 610 -10.35 -1.26 16.91
C GLY A 610 -9.32 -2.30 16.55
N ARG A 611 -8.60 -2.77 17.56
CA ARG A 611 -7.62 -3.85 17.46
C ARG A 611 -7.83 -4.84 18.59
N ILE A 612 -7.77 -6.12 18.27
CA ILE A 612 -8.06 -7.24 19.16
C ILE A 612 -6.86 -8.18 19.11
N ILE A 613 -6.18 -8.39 20.24
CA ILE A 613 -4.99 -9.22 20.33
C ILE A 613 -5.16 -10.30 21.41
N ASN A 614 -5.03 -11.56 20.99
CA ASN A 614 -4.95 -12.73 21.86
C ASN A 614 -3.48 -13.18 21.96
N ASN A 615 -2.78 -12.80 23.03
CA ASN A 615 -1.35 -13.10 23.19
C ASN A 615 -1.07 -14.60 23.43
N LYS A 616 -2.12 -15.42 23.64
CA LYS A 616 -1.99 -16.88 23.82
C LYS A 616 -2.06 -17.63 22.49
N THR A 617 -2.89 -17.18 21.55
CA THR A 617 -3.03 -17.80 20.22
C THR A 617 -2.23 -17.11 19.13
N GLY A 618 -1.70 -15.90 19.39
CA GLY A 618 -1.00 -15.07 18.41
C GLY A 618 -1.93 -14.35 17.44
N VAL A 619 -3.25 -14.38 17.68
CA VAL A 619 -4.25 -13.68 16.84
C VAL A 619 -4.18 -12.18 17.09
N ASP A 620 -4.03 -11.41 16.01
CA ASP A 620 -4.07 -9.95 15.98
C ASP A 620 -5.02 -9.52 14.85
N ILE A 621 -6.15 -8.90 15.23
CA ILE A 621 -7.22 -8.49 14.32
C ILE A 621 -7.38 -6.98 14.38
N THR A 622 -7.17 -6.31 13.25
CA THR A 622 -7.66 -4.95 13.03
C THR A 622 -9.11 -5.02 12.58
N TRP A 623 -10.02 -4.50 13.40
CA TRP A 623 -11.46 -4.47 13.15
C TRP A 623 -11.93 -3.06 12.76
N LYS A 624 -12.94 -3.00 11.89
CA LYS A 624 -13.69 -1.80 11.54
C LYS A 624 -15.17 -2.17 11.45
N SER A 625 -16.03 -1.38 12.08
CA SER A 625 -17.49 -1.48 12.03
C SER A 625 -17.96 -1.43 10.59
N LYS A 626 -18.73 -2.43 10.16
CA LYS A 626 -19.20 -2.48 8.76
C LYS A 626 -20.55 -1.81 8.57
N GLY A 627 -21.24 -1.45 9.67
CA GLY A 627 -22.56 -0.82 9.64
C GLY A 627 -23.70 -1.79 9.32
N TYR A 628 -23.40 -2.92 8.70
CA TYR A 628 -24.26 -4.09 8.54
C TYR A 628 -23.50 -5.33 9.02
N ALA A 629 -24.08 -6.02 10.00
CA ALA A 629 -23.69 -7.39 10.30
C ALA A 629 -24.40 -8.28 9.27
N LEU A 630 -23.67 -8.71 8.24
CA LEU A 630 -24.08 -9.91 7.50
C LEU A 630 -24.27 -11.01 8.55
N SER A 631 -25.46 -11.57 8.63
CA SER A 631 -25.73 -12.74 9.47
C SER A 631 -24.73 -13.84 9.12
N ASP A 632 -24.45 -14.76 10.05
CA ASP A 632 -23.55 -15.88 9.72
C ASP A 632 -24.10 -16.77 8.59
N GLN A 633 -25.40 -16.69 8.30
CA GLN A 633 -26.05 -17.21 7.09
C GLN A 633 -25.63 -16.45 5.82
N GLU A 634 -25.69 -15.12 5.81
CA GLU A 634 -25.29 -14.30 4.65
C GLU A 634 -23.77 -14.31 4.42
N LYS A 635 -22.95 -14.33 5.49
CA LYS A 635 -21.49 -14.52 5.35
C LYS A 635 -21.17 -15.86 4.68
N ALA A 636 -21.82 -16.94 5.13
CA ALA A 636 -21.64 -18.26 4.55
C ALA A 636 -22.19 -18.33 3.10
N LYS A 637 -23.28 -17.61 2.80
CA LYS A 637 -23.81 -17.47 1.44
C LYS A 637 -22.83 -16.79 0.50
N LEU A 638 -22.32 -15.62 0.86
CA LEU A 638 -21.33 -14.89 0.05
C LEU A 638 -20.02 -15.68 -0.11
N GLN A 639 -19.60 -16.45 0.90
CA GLN A 639 -18.45 -17.35 0.80
C GLN A 639 -18.71 -18.51 -0.17
N ALA A 640 -19.90 -19.11 -0.15
CA ALA A 640 -20.29 -20.15 -1.10
C ALA A 640 -20.40 -19.62 -2.55
N GLU A 641 -21.02 -18.45 -2.75
CA GLU A 641 -21.14 -17.80 -4.06
C GLU A 641 -19.78 -17.35 -4.63
N ALA A 642 -18.87 -16.84 -3.78
CA ALA A 642 -17.52 -16.48 -4.19
C ALA A 642 -16.68 -17.73 -4.54
N ALA A 643 -16.81 -18.80 -3.77
CA ALA A 643 -16.19 -20.10 -4.07
C ALA A 643 -16.67 -20.67 -5.41
N GLU A 644 -17.97 -20.59 -5.68
CA GLU A 644 -18.58 -21.02 -6.93
C GLU A 644 -18.09 -20.18 -8.14
N LYS A 645 -18.07 -18.83 -8.02
CA LYS A 645 -17.51 -17.95 -9.06
C LYS A 645 -16.02 -18.20 -9.33
N LEU A 646 -15.22 -18.50 -8.30
CA LEU A 646 -13.81 -18.86 -8.46
C LEU A 646 -13.65 -20.22 -9.16
N ALA A 647 -14.47 -21.21 -8.83
CA ALA A 647 -14.49 -22.51 -9.51
C ALA A 647 -14.90 -22.35 -10.99
N GLN A 648 -15.93 -21.54 -11.29
CA GLN A 648 -16.34 -21.22 -12.67
C GLN A 648 -15.20 -20.59 -13.48
N ARG A 649 -14.52 -19.58 -12.93
CA ARG A 649 -13.36 -18.94 -13.58
C ARG A 649 -12.20 -19.93 -13.82
N ALA A 650 -11.96 -20.86 -12.91
CA ALA A 650 -10.95 -21.89 -13.09
C ALA A 650 -11.31 -22.86 -14.24
N VAL A 651 -12.58 -23.26 -14.35
CA VAL A 651 -13.08 -24.09 -15.46
C VAL A 651 -13.02 -23.34 -16.81
N GLU A 652 -13.35 -22.04 -16.84
CA GLU A 652 -13.19 -21.21 -18.04
C GLU A 652 -11.72 -21.09 -18.47
N GLN A 653 -10.81 -20.88 -17.50
CA GLN A 653 -9.37 -20.81 -17.74
C GLN A 653 -8.82 -22.13 -18.27
N GLU A 654 -9.18 -23.26 -17.66
CA GLU A 654 -8.79 -24.60 -18.12
C GLU A 654 -9.31 -24.87 -19.55
N ARG A 655 -10.57 -24.52 -19.84
CA ARG A 655 -11.16 -24.65 -21.17
C ARG A 655 -10.45 -23.78 -22.22
N ALA A 656 -10.02 -22.57 -21.86
CA ALA A 656 -9.24 -21.69 -22.74
C ALA A 656 -7.82 -22.23 -23.00
N GLN A 657 -7.18 -22.79 -21.95
CA GLN A 657 -5.88 -23.46 -22.05
C GLN A 657 -5.96 -24.72 -22.91
N GLU A 658 -7.01 -25.53 -22.77
CA GLU A 658 -7.26 -26.73 -23.56
C GLU A 658 -7.48 -26.41 -25.05
N ALA A 659 -8.34 -25.43 -25.34
CA ALA A 659 -8.56 -24.95 -26.72
C ALA A 659 -7.27 -24.38 -27.34
N THR A 660 -6.45 -23.70 -26.55
CA THR A 660 -5.14 -23.23 -26.99
C THR A 660 -4.15 -24.36 -27.24
N ALA A 661 -4.09 -25.38 -26.38
CA ALA A 661 -3.26 -26.56 -26.57
C ALA A 661 -3.58 -27.27 -27.89
N GLN A 662 -4.87 -27.46 -28.20
CA GLN A 662 -5.34 -28.04 -29.46
C GLN A 662 -4.91 -27.19 -30.67
N ARG A 663 -5.11 -25.87 -30.62
CA ARG A 663 -4.70 -24.93 -31.67
C ARG A 663 -3.18 -24.94 -31.90
N VAL A 664 -2.39 -25.00 -30.83
CA VAL A 664 -0.92 -25.04 -30.90
C VAL A 664 -0.43 -26.38 -31.46
N GLY A 665 -1.06 -27.50 -31.10
CA GLY A 665 -0.77 -28.81 -31.70
C GLY A 665 -1.08 -28.85 -33.21
N GLN A 666 -2.21 -28.30 -33.64
CA GLN A 666 -2.54 -28.13 -35.06
C GLN A 666 -1.53 -27.23 -35.80
N GLN A 667 -1.05 -26.16 -35.16
CA GLN A 667 0.01 -25.32 -35.72
C GLN A 667 1.32 -26.11 -35.88
N MET A 668 1.71 -26.88 -34.86
CA MET A 668 2.96 -27.66 -34.86
C MET A 668 3.00 -28.69 -36.00
N ALA A 669 1.87 -29.27 -36.39
CA ALA A 669 1.77 -30.18 -37.54
C ALA A 669 2.11 -29.53 -38.91
N ASN A 670 2.17 -28.20 -38.99
CA ASN A 670 2.58 -27.46 -40.20
C ASN A 670 4.06 -27.03 -40.18
N LEU A 671 4.75 -27.22 -39.06
CA LEU A 671 6.17 -26.94 -38.88
C LEU A 671 7.02 -28.16 -39.26
N VAL A 672 8.31 -27.94 -39.51
CA VAL A 672 9.28 -29.02 -39.76
C VAL A 672 10.24 -29.18 -38.58
N PRO A 673 10.74 -30.39 -38.26
CA PRO A 673 11.81 -30.56 -37.29
C PRO A 673 13.05 -29.77 -37.69
N ILE A 674 13.82 -29.30 -36.71
CA ILE A 674 15.04 -28.54 -36.99
C ILE A 674 16.19 -29.47 -37.39
N GLU A 675 16.63 -29.41 -38.65
CA GLU A 675 17.80 -30.16 -39.16
C GLU A 675 19.10 -29.33 -39.11
N GLN A 676 18.99 -28.00 -39.25
CA GLN A 676 20.11 -27.07 -39.18
C GLN A 676 19.79 -25.92 -38.22
N PRO A 677 20.78 -25.36 -37.50
CA PRO A 677 20.59 -24.20 -36.64
C PRO A 677 19.96 -23.00 -37.38
N THR A 678 18.82 -22.52 -36.85
CA THR A 678 18.17 -21.25 -37.21
C THR A 678 19.08 -20.06 -36.89
N PRO A 679 18.80 -18.84 -37.41
CA PRO A 679 19.48 -17.61 -37.01
C PRO A 679 19.63 -17.45 -35.48
N TYR A 680 18.57 -17.71 -34.71
CA TYR A 680 18.61 -17.67 -33.25
C TYR A 680 19.60 -18.68 -32.63
N LEU A 681 19.57 -19.94 -33.07
CA LEU A 681 20.48 -20.96 -32.53
C LEU A 681 21.94 -20.69 -32.91
N LYS A 682 22.19 -20.21 -34.14
CA LYS A 682 23.50 -19.75 -34.60
C LYS A 682 24.02 -18.60 -33.72
N ALA A 683 23.18 -17.60 -33.46
CA ALA A 683 23.53 -16.46 -32.60
C ALA A 683 23.77 -16.84 -31.14
N LYS A 684 23.25 -17.98 -30.68
CA LYS A 684 23.48 -18.52 -29.33
C LYS A 684 24.56 -19.61 -29.24
N GLY A 685 25.08 -20.09 -30.38
CA GLY A 685 26.13 -21.13 -30.45
C GLY A 685 25.62 -22.57 -30.28
N ILE A 686 24.31 -22.80 -30.37
CA ILE A 686 23.66 -24.07 -29.99
C ILE A 686 23.40 -24.93 -31.24
N GLN A 687 23.52 -26.25 -31.11
CA GLN A 687 23.20 -27.19 -32.19
C GLN A 687 21.69 -27.39 -32.41
N ALA A 688 21.34 -28.06 -33.51
CA ALA A 688 19.97 -28.54 -33.71
C ALA A 688 19.68 -29.71 -32.75
N HIS A 689 18.65 -29.58 -31.91
CA HIS A 689 18.24 -30.61 -30.94
C HIS A 689 16.88 -31.19 -31.29
N ALA A 690 16.73 -32.51 -31.08
CA ALA A 690 15.47 -33.21 -31.31
C ALA A 690 14.34 -32.65 -30.43
N GLY A 691 13.16 -32.48 -31.04
CA GLY A 691 11.97 -31.91 -30.39
C GLY A 691 11.73 -30.43 -30.67
N VAL A 692 12.73 -29.70 -31.19
CA VAL A 692 12.58 -28.32 -31.64
C VAL A 692 12.16 -28.26 -33.11
N MET A 693 11.30 -27.30 -33.43
CA MET A 693 10.70 -27.12 -34.74
C MET A 693 11.10 -25.78 -35.37
N THR A 694 10.99 -25.69 -36.68
CA THR A 694 11.25 -24.46 -37.47
C THR A 694 10.18 -24.29 -38.56
N ASP A 695 10.10 -23.08 -39.14
CA ASP A 695 9.32 -22.84 -40.35
C ASP A 695 10.03 -23.43 -41.59
N ARG A 696 9.33 -23.51 -42.74
CA ARG A 696 9.87 -24.19 -43.93
C ARG A 696 11.10 -23.47 -44.51
N GLU A 697 11.23 -22.20 -44.17
CA GLU A 697 12.30 -21.28 -44.53
C GLU A 697 13.50 -21.37 -43.58
N GLY A 698 13.39 -22.08 -42.45
CA GLY A 698 14.48 -22.30 -41.49
C GLY A 698 14.85 -21.06 -40.66
N GLN A 699 13.95 -20.09 -40.52
CA GLN A 699 14.22 -18.78 -39.92
C GLN A 699 13.77 -18.70 -38.46
N LYS A 700 12.58 -19.20 -38.13
CA LYS A 700 11.99 -19.05 -36.79
C LYS A 700 12.12 -20.32 -35.99
N THR A 701 12.44 -20.19 -34.70
CA THR A 701 12.58 -21.35 -33.81
C THR A 701 11.32 -21.49 -32.97
N TYR A 702 10.77 -22.69 -32.92
CA TYR A 702 9.57 -23.02 -32.16
C TYR A 702 9.91 -24.14 -31.20
N VAL A 703 9.81 -23.86 -29.90
CA VAL A 703 10.14 -24.81 -28.82
C VAL A 703 8.85 -25.25 -28.13
N PRO A 704 8.33 -26.45 -28.42
CA PRO A 704 7.09 -26.95 -27.79
C PRO A 704 7.25 -27.14 -26.29
N ALA A 705 6.21 -26.88 -25.52
CA ALA A 705 6.18 -27.04 -24.07
C ALA A 705 5.15 -28.10 -23.66
N PHE A 706 5.62 -29.09 -22.89
CA PHE A 706 4.87 -30.26 -22.47
C PHE A 706 4.70 -30.28 -20.96
N ASP A 707 3.61 -30.87 -20.47
CA ASP A 707 3.53 -31.27 -19.07
C ASP A 707 4.32 -32.57 -18.81
N VAL A 708 4.37 -32.98 -17.55
CA VAL A 708 5.09 -34.18 -17.12
C VAL A 708 4.53 -35.49 -17.71
N GLU A 709 3.29 -35.48 -18.22
CA GLU A 709 2.65 -36.62 -18.88
C GLU A 709 2.93 -36.65 -20.40
N GLY A 710 3.63 -35.64 -20.92
CA GLY A 710 3.98 -35.52 -22.34
C GLY A 710 2.91 -34.81 -23.18
N LYS A 711 1.87 -34.23 -22.57
CA LYS A 711 0.87 -33.45 -23.31
C LYS A 711 1.43 -32.08 -23.63
N GLN A 712 1.41 -31.70 -24.90
CA GLN A 712 1.75 -30.35 -25.34
C GLN A 712 0.65 -29.36 -24.92
N TRP A 713 1.03 -28.29 -24.23
CA TRP A 713 0.11 -27.23 -23.77
C TRP A 713 0.38 -25.87 -24.43
N THR A 714 1.64 -25.60 -24.78
CA THR A 714 2.03 -24.34 -25.40
C THR A 714 3.30 -24.52 -26.24
N MET A 715 3.81 -23.41 -26.77
CA MET A 715 5.01 -23.35 -27.60
C MET A 715 5.64 -21.98 -27.40
N GLN A 716 6.96 -21.94 -27.22
CA GLN A 716 7.73 -20.71 -27.26
C GLN A 716 8.10 -20.40 -28.71
N TYR A 717 7.63 -19.26 -29.20
CA TYR A 717 7.91 -18.70 -30.52
C TYR A 717 9.13 -17.80 -30.40
N ILE A 718 10.20 -18.08 -31.14
CA ILE A 718 11.43 -17.30 -31.16
C ILE A 718 11.66 -16.80 -32.58
N GLN A 719 11.64 -15.48 -32.74
CA GLN A 719 11.90 -14.81 -34.02
C GLN A 719 13.41 -14.80 -34.35
N GLU A 720 13.75 -14.40 -35.57
CA GLU A 720 15.13 -14.32 -36.07
C GLU A 720 16.04 -13.41 -35.22
N ASP A 721 15.49 -12.33 -34.67
CA ASP A 721 16.15 -11.39 -33.76
C ASP A 721 16.32 -11.93 -32.32
N GLY A 722 15.81 -13.12 -32.03
CA GLY A 722 15.78 -13.73 -30.70
C GLY A 722 14.59 -13.31 -29.82
N THR A 723 13.65 -12.50 -30.31
CA THR A 723 12.42 -12.13 -29.59
C THR A 723 11.58 -13.35 -29.28
N LYS A 724 11.37 -13.65 -27.98
CA LYS A 724 10.63 -14.82 -27.48
C LYS A 724 9.21 -14.45 -27.05
N ARG A 725 8.21 -15.27 -27.41
CA ARG A 725 6.81 -15.14 -26.95
C ARG A 725 6.19 -16.52 -26.72
N PHE A 726 5.11 -16.59 -25.96
CA PHE A 726 4.28 -17.80 -25.81
C PHE A 726 2.93 -17.64 -26.50
N ALA A 727 2.23 -18.75 -26.71
CA ALA A 727 0.84 -18.70 -27.15
C ALA A 727 -0.02 -17.99 -26.10
N LYS A 728 -0.81 -17.00 -26.54
CA LYS A 728 -1.78 -16.31 -25.68
C LYS A 728 -2.78 -17.34 -25.12
N ASP A 729 -3.20 -17.13 -23.88
CA ASP A 729 -4.22 -17.92 -23.18
C ASP A 729 -3.84 -19.42 -22.99
N SER A 730 -2.54 -19.72 -23.03
CA SER A 730 -1.97 -21.07 -22.88
C SER A 730 -1.52 -21.39 -21.45
N LYS A 731 -1.36 -22.69 -21.14
CA LYS A 731 -0.76 -23.16 -19.89
C LYS A 731 0.76 -23.22 -20.04
N LYS A 732 1.48 -22.39 -19.27
CA LYS A 732 2.95 -22.39 -19.16
C LYS A 732 3.43 -23.04 -17.85
N GLU A 733 2.68 -22.86 -16.77
CA GLU A 733 3.05 -23.35 -15.43
C GLU A 733 3.18 -24.87 -15.41
N ALA A 734 4.29 -25.34 -14.82
CA ALA A 734 4.74 -26.74 -14.80
C ALA A 734 4.95 -27.39 -16.19
N CYS A 735 4.88 -26.61 -17.27
CA CYS A 735 5.20 -27.07 -18.62
C CYS A 735 6.67 -26.76 -18.95
N PHE A 736 7.34 -27.68 -19.63
CA PHE A 736 8.78 -27.62 -19.91
C PHE A 736 9.12 -28.19 -21.28
N HIS A 737 10.36 -27.98 -21.74
CA HIS A 737 10.89 -28.65 -22.93
C HIS A 737 11.99 -29.65 -22.55
N PRO A 738 11.84 -30.96 -22.85
CA PRO A 738 12.90 -31.94 -22.68
C PRO A 738 13.86 -31.88 -23.88
N VAL A 739 15.05 -31.32 -23.68
CA VAL A 739 16.08 -31.27 -24.73
C VAL A 739 16.55 -32.71 -25.01
N GLY A 740 16.45 -33.15 -26.26
CA GLY A 740 16.71 -34.53 -26.66
C GLY A 740 15.49 -35.46 -26.54
N GLY A 741 14.33 -34.93 -26.13
CA GLY A 741 13.06 -35.66 -26.07
C GLY A 741 12.80 -36.38 -24.74
N MET A 742 11.55 -36.78 -24.51
CA MET A 742 11.13 -37.39 -23.24
C MET A 742 11.83 -38.73 -22.95
N ASP A 743 12.01 -39.60 -23.94
CA ASP A 743 12.63 -40.91 -23.73
C ASP A 743 14.08 -40.78 -23.26
N ALA A 744 14.82 -39.80 -23.81
CA ALA A 744 16.16 -39.48 -23.35
C ALA A 744 16.15 -38.89 -21.92
N LEU A 745 15.13 -38.11 -21.53
CA LEU A 745 14.96 -37.63 -20.16
C LEU A 745 14.61 -38.76 -19.18
N VAL A 746 13.85 -39.78 -19.62
CA VAL A 746 13.61 -41.01 -18.85
C VAL A 746 14.89 -41.83 -18.71
N ALA A 747 15.77 -41.86 -19.72
CA ALA A 747 17.07 -42.52 -19.65
C ALA A 747 18.15 -41.74 -18.85
N ALA A 748 18.02 -40.42 -18.72
CA ALA A 748 19.04 -39.57 -18.08
C ALA A 748 19.30 -39.96 -16.60
N PRO A 749 20.57 -40.01 -16.15
CA PRO A 749 20.92 -40.48 -14.80
C PRO A 749 20.59 -39.49 -13.67
N ALA A 750 20.31 -38.24 -14.03
CA ALA A 750 19.79 -37.20 -13.14
C ALA A 750 18.95 -36.22 -13.97
N LEU A 751 18.07 -35.47 -13.32
CA LEU A 751 17.26 -34.42 -13.94
C LEU A 751 17.97 -33.08 -13.82
N VAL A 752 18.48 -32.54 -14.92
CA VAL A 752 19.08 -31.20 -14.96
C VAL A 752 18.09 -30.23 -15.58
N ILE A 753 17.64 -29.24 -14.79
CA ILE A 753 16.61 -28.27 -15.15
C ILE A 753 17.26 -26.89 -15.22
N SER A 754 17.12 -26.20 -16.34
CA SER A 754 17.65 -24.84 -16.54
C SER A 754 16.53 -23.84 -16.80
N GLU A 755 16.81 -22.57 -16.55
CA GLU A 755 15.89 -21.46 -16.81
C GLU A 755 15.58 -21.35 -18.31
N GLY A 756 16.56 -21.00 -19.14
CA GLY A 756 16.37 -20.86 -20.59
C GLY A 756 16.54 -22.15 -21.39
N TYR A 757 15.89 -22.23 -22.56
CA TYR A 757 16.17 -23.27 -23.56
C TYR A 757 17.65 -23.29 -23.97
N ALA A 758 18.27 -22.11 -24.10
CA ALA A 758 19.68 -21.99 -24.47
C ALA A 758 20.60 -22.68 -23.45
N THR A 759 20.44 -22.32 -22.18
CA THR A 759 21.14 -22.92 -21.04
C THR A 759 20.89 -24.44 -20.96
N ALA A 760 19.64 -24.90 -21.13
CA ALA A 760 19.30 -26.32 -21.13
C ALA A 760 20.01 -27.09 -22.25
N ALA A 761 19.95 -26.56 -23.49
CA ALA A 761 20.57 -27.17 -24.65
C ALA A 761 22.09 -27.24 -24.53
N GLN A 762 22.71 -26.15 -24.07
CA GLN A 762 24.16 -26.12 -23.90
C GLN A 762 24.66 -27.09 -22.83
N VAL A 763 23.88 -27.23 -21.73
CA VAL A 763 24.18 -28.20 -20.69
C VAL A 763 23.98 -29.64 -21.21
N ALA A 764 22.97 -29.90 -22.05
CA ALA A 764 22.78 -31.22 -22.69
C ALA A 764 23.97 -31.62 -23.57
N GLU A 765 24.48 -30.70 -24.39
CA GLU A 765 25.68 -30.89 -25.21
C GLU A 765 26.94 -31.16 -24.35
N ALA A 766 27.04 -30.54 -23.17
CA ALA A 766 28.14 -30.76 -22.25
C ALA A 766 28.08 -32.14 -21.56
N VAL A 767 26.92 -32.54 -21.04
CA VAL A 767 26.76 -33.77 -20.24
C VAL A 767 26.47 -35.03 -21.05
N GLY A 768 26.08 -34.88 -22.32
CA GLY A 768 25.78 -36.00 -23.22
C GLY A 768 24.47 -36.72 -22.93
N HIS A 769 23.56 -36.11 -22.16
CA HIS A 769 22.23 -36.65 -21.87
C HIS A 769 21.18 -35.52 -21.81
N ALA A 770 19.90 -35.90 -21.86
CA ALA A 770 18.80 -34.96 -21.87
C ALA A 770 18.76 -34.05 -20.63
N THR A 771 18.23 -32.85 -20.84
CA THR A 771 18.02 -31.79 -19.84
C THR A 771 16.64 -31.18 -20.05
N VAL A 772 16.28 -30.22 -19.20
CA VAL A 772 14.95 -29.60 -19.19
C VAL A 772 15.06 -28.09 -19.23
N ALA A 773 14.32 -27.45 -20.13
CA ALA A 773 14.11 -26.00 -20.10
C ALA A 773 12.78 -25.67 -19.40
N ALA A 774 12.84 -24.90 -18.32
CA ALA A 774 11.66 -24.35 -17.63
C ALA A 774 11.12 -23.06 -18.28
N PHE A 775 11.87 -22.50 -19.23
CA PHE A 775 11.65 -21.25 -19.98
C PHE A 775 11.83 -19.93 -19.23
N ASP A 776 11.57 -19.88 -17.91
CA ASP A 776 11.85 -18.74 -17.03
C ASP A 776 11.95 -19.16 -15.55
N SER A 777 12.67 -18.36 -14.77
CA SER A 777 12.90 -18.52 -13.33
C SER A 777 11.62 -18.67 -12.51
N GLY A 778 10.54 -18.02 -12.94
CA GLY A 778 9.21 -18.13 -12.32
C GLY A 778 8.59 -19.53 -12.41
N ASN A 779 9.03 -20.35 -13.37
CA ASN A 779 8.48 -21.69 -13.63
C ASN A 779 9.39 -22.83 -13.11
N LEU A 780 10.64 -22.54 -12.69
CA LEU A 780 11.62 -23.53 -12.22
C LEU A 780 11.05 -24.44 -11.11
N GLU A 781 10.44 -23.86 -10.08
CA GLU A 781 9.92 -24.60 -8.92
C GLU A 781 8.76 -25.53 -9.30
N ALA A 782 7.85 -25.06 -10.18
CA ALA A 782 6.70 -25.84 -10.64
C ALA A 782 7.14 -27.03 -11.50
N VAL A 783 8.10 -26.82 -12.42
CA VAL A 783 8.70 -27.86 -13.27
C VAL A 783 9.49 -28.86 -12.43
N ALA A 784 10.31 -28.38 -11.48
CA ALA A 784 11.07 -29.24 -10.57
C ALA A 784 10.16 -30.15 -9.74
N LYS A 785 9.10 -29.60 -9.13
CA LYS A 785 8.11 -30.37 -8.37
C LYS A 785 7.39 -31.42 -9.23
N ALA A 786 6.96 -31.05 -10.43
CA ALA A 786 6.28 -31.97 -11.35
C ALA A 786 7.19 -33.14 -11.76
N LEU A 787 8.44 -32.86 -12.12
CA LEU A 787 9.41 -33.89 -12.49
C LEU A 787 9.84 -34.75 -11.30
N HIS A 788 10.04 -34.18 -10.11
CA HIS A 788 10.34 -34.93 -8.89
C HIS A 788 9.22 -35.91 -8.55
N ALA A 789 7.95 -35.48 -8.66
CA ALA A 789 6.80 -36.34 -8.41
C ALA A 789 6.72 -37.54 -9.37
N LYS A 790 7.18 -37.39 -10.63
CA LYS A 790 7.23 -38.49 -11.61
C LYS A 790 8.49 -39.36 -11.50
N PHE A 791 9.60 -38.79 -11.05
CA PHE A 791 10.90 -39.46 -10.95
C PHE A 791 11.52 -39.23 -9.55
N PRO A 792 10.91 -39.74 -8.46
CA PRO A 792 11.32 -39.42 -7.10
C PRO A 792 12.73 -39.91 -6.75
N ASP A 793 13.17 -41.01 -7.35
CA ASP A 793 14.51 -41.59 -7.16
C ASP A 793 15.58 -40.97 -8.07
N LYS A 794 15.21 -40.02 -8.95
CA LYS A 794 16.19 -39.28 -9.77
C LYS A 794 16.62 -38.03 -9.03
N PRO A 795 17.94 -37.83 -8.83
CA PRO A 795 18.41 -36.58 -8.27
C PRO A 795 18.16 -35.40 -9.21
N ILE A 796 17.87 -34.23 -8.63
CA ILE A 796 17.55 -33.01 -9.37
C ILE A 796 18.64 -31.97 -9.18
N ILE A 797 19.07 -31.39 -10.31
CA ILE A 797 20.00 -30.27 -10.37
C ILE A 797 19.30 -29.11 -11.06
N ILE A 798 19.30 -27.94 -10.43
CA ILE A 798 18.80 -26.70 -11.04
C ILE A 798 20.00 -25.88 -11.52
N ALA A 799 20.20 -25.80 -12.84
CA ALA A 799 21.21 -24.97 -13.46
C ALA A 799 20.63 -23.57 -13.70
N GLY A 800 20.77 -22.71 -12.68
CA GLY A 800 20.24 -21.35 -12.68
C GLY A 800 21.23 -20.31 -13.21
N ASP A 801 20.68 -19.16 -13.60
CA ASP A 801 21.45 -18.00 -14.06
C ASP A 801 21.96 -17.20 -12.83
N ASP A 802 23.18 -16.66 -12.88
CA ASP A 802 23.81 -15.90 -11.78
C ASP A 802 23.94 -14.42 -12.15
N ASP A 803 22.82 -13.69 -12.11
CA ASP A 803 22.71 -12.27 -12.47
C ASP A 803 23.38 -11.30 -11.48
N ARG A 804 24.68 -11.44 -11.25
CA ARG A 804 25.45 -10.61 -10.30
C ARG A 804 25.36 -9.11 -10.58
N HIS A 805 25.22 -8.74 -11.85
CA HIS A 805 25.02 -7.35 -12.26
C HIS A 805 23.66 -6.77 -11.78
N LEU A 806 22.63 -7.61 -11.58
CA LEU A 806 21.35 -7.18 -11.00
C LEU A 806 21.46 -6.91 -9.50
N VAL A 807 22.33 -7.62 -8.76
CA VAL A 807 22.61 -7.30 -7.35
C VAL A 807 23.15 -5.87 -7.22
N MET A 808 24.06 -5.47 -8.11
CA MET A 808 24.68 -4.14 -8.09
C MET A 808 23.74 -3.01 -8.55
N THR A 809 22.72 -3.32 -9.36
CA THR A 809 21.87 -2.32 -10.02
C THR A 809 20.43 -2.26 -9.47
N HIS A 810 19.92 -3.37 -8.94
CA HIS A 810 18.56 -3.56 -8.43
C HIS A 810 18.53 -4.06 -6.97
N GLY A 811 19.60 -4.70 -6.48
CA GLY A 811 19.76 -5.11 -5.08
C GLY A 811 19.49 -6.60 -4.78
N ASN A 812 19.07 -7.39 -5.78
CA ASN A 812 18.74 -8.81 -5.64
C ASN A 812 19.19 -9.63 -6.88
N ASN A 813 19.12 -10.96 -6.80
CA ASN A 813 19.48 -11.86 -7.90
C ASN A 813 18.32 -12.86 -8.16
N PRO A 814 17.33 -12.48 -9.01
CA PRO A 814 16.14 -13.30 -9.22
C PRO A 814 16.42 -14.71 -9.76
N GLY A 815 17.35 -14.87 -10.70
CA GLY A 815 17.73 -16.18 -11.26
C GLY A 815 18.27 -17.12 -10.18
N ARG A 816 19.20 -16.63 -9.36
CA ARG A 816 19.75 -17.35 -8.21
C ARG A 816 18.69 -17.69 -7.16
N GLU A 817 17.95 -16.69 -6.69
CA GLU A 817 16.93 -16.86 -5.64
C GLU A 817 15.85 -17.88 -6.04
N LYS A 818 15.44 -17.89 -7.31
CA LYS A 818 14.46 -18.84 -7.83
C LYS A 818 15.03 -20.24 -8.07
N ALA A 819 16.28 -20.35 -8.51
CA ALA A 819 16.95 -21.64 -8.65
C ALA A 819 17.20 -22.31 -7.29
N ASP A 820 17.65 -21.54 -6.29
CA ASP A 820 17.84 -22.01 -4.90
C ASP A 820 16.50 -22.45 -4.28
N ALA A 821 15.42 -21.68 -4.46
CA ALA A 821 14.07 -22.04 -4.00
C ALA A 821 13.53 -23.32 -4.67
N ALA A 822 13.70 -23.44 -6.00
CA ALA A 822 13.28 -24.62 -6.76
C ALA A 822 14.04 -25.89 -6.32
N ALA A 823 15.35 -25.78 -6.08
CA ALA A 823 16.17 -26.88 -5.57
C ALA A 823 15.74 -27.30 -4.16
N LEU A 824 15.61 -26.34 -3.24
CA LEU A 824 15.17 -26.58 -1.86
C LEU A 824 13.80 -27.29 -1.81
N ALA A 825 12.86 -26.88 -2.67
CA ALA A 825 11.50 -27.42 -2.68
C ALA A 825 11.38 -28.89 -3.13
N VAL A 826 12.45 -29.49 -3.67
CA VAL A 826 12.51 -30.90 -4.10
C VAL A 826 13.71 -31.66 -3.51
N GLY A 827 14.43 -31.07 -2.54
CA GLY A 827 15.68 -31.66 -2.03
C GLY A 827 16.80 -31.79 -3.06
N GLY A 828 16.72 -31.04 -4.16
CA GLY A 828 17.73 -31.00 -5.22
C GLY A 828 18.85 -29.99 -4.93
N LYS A 829 19.71 -29.79 -5.93
CA LYS A 829 20.88 -28.89 -5.81
C LYS A 829 20.86 -27.80 -6.87
N ALA A 830 20.88 -26.54 -6.45
CA ALA A 830 21.12 -25.42 -7.37
C ALA A 830 22.61 -25.30 -7.69
N ILE A 831 22.92 -25.03 -8.96
CA ILE A 831 24.28 -24.76 -9.44
C ILE A 831 24.26 -23.57 -10.40
N PHE A 832 25.37 -22.85 -10.42
CA PHE A 832 25.51 -21.56 -11.07
C PHE A 832 26.84 -21.50 -11.84
N PRO A 833 26.90 -20.83 -12.99
CA PRO A 833 28.11 -20.77 -13.79
C PRO A 833 29.23 -20.01 -13.06
N ILE A 834 30.38 -20.67 -12.94
CA ILE A 834 31.62 -20.07 -12.44
C ILE A 834 32.46 -19.66 -13.64
N PHE A 835 32.55 -18.36 -13.87
CA PHE A 835 33.35 -17.75 -14.93
C PHE A 835 34.80 -17.52 -14.48
N SER A 836 35.67 -17.05 -15.38
CA SER A 836 37.00 -16.58 -14.97
C SER A 836 36.87 -15.36 -14.05
N PRO A 837 37.86 -15.08 -13.18
CA PRO A 837 37.78 -13.96 -12.24
C PRO A 837 37.50 -12.59 -12.89
N ALA A 838 37.92 -12.39 -14.15
CA ALA A 838 37.77 -11.13 -14.89
C ALA A 838 36.43 -10.99 -15.64
N GLU A 839 35.64 -12.06 -15.77
CA GLU A 839 34.43 -12.10 -16.61
C GLU A 839 33.14 -11.73 -15.84
N ASN A 840 32.95 -12.28 -14.63
CA ASN A 840 31.70 -12.09 -13.86
C ASN A 840 31.87 -11.38 -12.49
N ASN A 841 33.08 -10.91 -12.17
CA ASN A 841 33.32 -10.14 -10.94
C ASN A 841 33.63 -8.70 -11.29
N TYR A 842 33.08 -7.78 -10.49
CA TYR A 842 33.38 -6.37 -10.62
C TYR A 842 34.83 -6.08 -10.17
N PRO A 843 35.64 -5.33 -10.95
CA PRO A 843 37.02 -5.01 -10.60
C PRO A 843 37.13 -4.27 -9.27
N ARG A 844 38.06 -4.68 -8.40
CA ARG A 844 38.20 -4.15 -7.02
C ARG A 844 38.86 -2.76 -6.97
N ASP A 845 39.54 -2.38 -8.04
CA ASP A 845 40.20 -1.09 -8.26
C ASP A 845 39.23 -0.03 -8.80
N LEU A 846 38.06 -0.42 -9.30
CA LEU A 846 37.00 0.50 -9.70
C LEU A 846 36.11 0.89 -8.52
N PRO A 847 35.58 2.13 -8.48
CA PRO A 847 34.59 2.53 -7.49
C PRO A 847 33.36 1.62 -7.53
N ALA A 848 32.88 1.19 -6.36
CA ALA A 848 31.74 0.29 -6.26
C ALA A 848 30.45 0.91 -6.84
N ILE A 849 29.63 0.08 -7.48
CA ILE A 849 28.30 0.46 -7.97
C ILE A 849 27.27 -0.08 -6.97
N THR A 850 26.37 0.80 -6.56
CA THR A 850 25.19 0.46 -5.74
C THR A 850 23.93 0.70 -6.56
N PRO A 851 22.78 0.11 -6.16
CA PRO A 851 21.52 0.36 -6.86
C PRO A 851 21.19 1.85 -6.94
N ASP A 852 21.59 2.65 -5.96
CA ASP A 852 21.34 4.09 -5.97
C ASP A 852 22.34 4.89 -6.81
N SER A 853 23.63 4.51 -6.86
CA SER A 853 24.58 5.15 -7.79
C SER A 853 24.27 4.80 -9.24
N PHE A 854 23.78 3.58 -9.52
CA PHE A 854 23.30 3.21 -10.86
C PHE A 854 22.03 3.96 -11.26
N LYS A 855 21.03 4.08 -10.35
CA LYS A 855 19.85 4.94 -10.57
C LYS A 855 20.23 6.41 -10.78
N ALA A 856 21.24 6.93 -10.07
CA ALA A 856 21.73 8.29 -10.24
C ALA A 856 22.37 8.49 -11.61
N HIS A 857 23.21 7.54 -12.05
CA HIS A 857 23.81 7.54 -13.38
C HIS A 857 22.78 7.51 -14.51
N LEU A 858 21.77 6.63 -14.47
CA LEU A 858 20.71 6.59 -15.49
C LEU A 858 19.94 7.91 -15.58
N ARG A 859 19.65 8.54 -14.43
CA ARG A 859 19.02 9.88 -14.38
C ARG A 859 19.93 10.95 -14.97
N ALA A 860 21.22 10.91 -14.66
CA ALA A 860 22.19 11.88 -15.15
C ALA A 860 22.48 11.73 -16.64
N GLU A 861 22.54 10.50 -17.15
CA GLU A 861 22.74 10.20 -18.58
C GLU A 861 21.57 10.72 -19.39
N GLN A 862 20.33 10.38 -19.00
CA GLN A 862 19.12 10.89 -19.64
C GLN A 862 19.06 12.42 -19.63
N ARG A 863 19.32 13.05 -18.46
CA ARG A 863 19.27 14.52 -18.31
C ARG A 863 20.33 15.24 -19.13
N LEU A 864 21.55 14.68 -19.24
CA LEU A 864 22.61 15.22 -20.10
C LEU A 864 22.30 15.01 -21.59
N ALA A 865 21.69 13.89 -21.97
CA ALA A 865 21.26 13.64 -23.34
C ALA A 865 20.12 14.57 -23.78
N ASP A 866 19.13 14.82 -22.92
CA ASP A 866 18.04 15.77 -23.21
C ASP A 866 18.54 17.22 -23.28
N ALA A 867 19.53 17.58 -22.48
CA ALA A 867 20.20 18.88 -22.59
C ALA A 867 21.02 19.01 -23.89
N ALA A 868 21.75 17.97 -24.28
CA ALA A 868 22.47 17.94 -25.57
C ALA A 868 21.52 17.98 -26.79
N ALA A 869 20.30 17.47 -26.63
CA ALA A 869 19.22 17.55 -27.62
C ALA A 869 18.44 18.89 -27.59
N GLY A 870 18.81 19.85 -26.73
CA GLY A 870 18.15 21.15 -26.63
C GLY A 870 16.74 21.12 -26.02
N LYS A 871 16.34 20.01 -25.39
CA LYS A 871 15.04 19.87 -24.72
C LYS A 871 15.04 20.47 -23.31
N VAL A 872 16.24 20.65 -22.73
CA VAL A 872 16.47 20.99 -21.34
C VAL A 872 17.63 21.99 -21.25
N GLU A 873 17.44 23.09 -20.54
CA GLU A 873 18.56 23.94 -20.10
C GLU A 873 19.12 23.42 -18.76
N LEU A 874 20.45 23.48 -18.61
CA LEU A 874 21.14 23.12 -17.37
C LEU A 874 21.62 24.39 -16.67
N ALA A 875 21.17 24.61 -15.43
CA ALA A 875 21.44 25.85 -14.71
C ALA A 875 22.70 25.77 -13.85
N GLY A 876 23.56 26.79 -13.93
CA GLY A 876 24.72 26.95 -13.04
C GLY A 876 25.67 25.75 -13.04
N ASP A 877 25.82 25.08 -11.89
CA ASP A 877 26.70 23.93 -11.69
C ASP A 877 26.01 22.56 -11.91
N GLU A 878 24.73 22.54 -12.32
CA GLU A 878 23.95 21.31 -12.57
C GLU A 878 24.67 20.38 -13.55
N ALA A 879 25.23 20.91 -14.63
CA ALA A 879 25.99 20.15 -15.61
C ALA A 879 27.24 19.46 -15.01
N ALA A 880 27.87 20.05 -13.99
CA ALA A 880 29.01 19.44 -13.30
C ALA A 880 28.55 18.34 -12.32
N LYS A 881 27.46 18.58 -11.57
CA LYS A 881 26.85 17.59 -10.65
C LYS A 881 26.31 16.36 -11.37
N LEU A 882 25.66 16.54 -12.53
CA LEU A 882 25.22 15.44 -13.39
C LEU A 882 26.41 14.65 -13.91
N LYS A 883 27.45 15.31 -14.45
CA LYS A 883 28.69 14.64 -14.90
C LYS A 883 29.41 13.88 -13.79
N ALA A 884 29.41 14.39 -12.55
CA ALA A 884 29.94 13.69 -11.38
C ALA A 884 29.12 12.46 -10.96
N SER A 885 27.85 12.37 -11.40
CA SER A 885 26.95 11.24 -11.14
C SER A 885 26.97 10.18 -12.25
N ILE A 886 27.67 10.42 -13.36
CA ILE A 886 27.87 9.45 -14.44
C ILE A 886 28.90 8.40 -14.02
N LEU A 887 28.54 7.12 -14.15
CA LEU A 887 29.51 6.03 -14.00
C LEU A 887 30.60 6.15 -15.07
N SER A 888 31.86 5.93 -14.67
CA SER A 888 32.97 6.00 -15.64
C SER A 888 32.83 4.94 -16.72
N GLY A 889 33.44 5.18 -17.90
CA GLY A 889 33.42 4.21 -18.99
C GLY A 889 33.95 2.82 -18.59
N ALA A 890 34.89 2.75 -17.64
CA ALA A 890 35.38 1.49 -17.09
C ALA A 890 34.34 0.78 -16.20
N GLN A 891 33.56 1.53 -15.41
CA GLN A 891 32.46 0.98 -14.59
C GLN A 891 31.32 0.44 -15.48
N ILE A 892 30.96 1.17 -16.54
CA ILE A 892 29.95 0.74 -17.53
C ILE A 892 30.45 -0.47 -18.32
N ALA A 893 31.72 -0.48 -18.74
CA ALA A 893 32.33 -1.64 -19.39
C ALA A 893 32.32 -2.87 -18.48
N ALA A 894 32.70 -2.74 -17.21
CA ALA A 894 32.64 -3.84 -16.24
C ALA A 894 31.21 -4.39 -16.05
N LEU A 895 30.19 -3.53 -15.91
CA LEU A 895 28.80 -3.98 -15.88
C LEU A 895 28.37 -4.68 -17.17
N SER A 896 28.80 -4.18 -18.34
CA SER A 896 28.51 -4.79 -19.64
C SER A 896 29.14 -6.18 -19.77
N THR A 897 30.39 -6.35 -19.33
CA THR A 897 31.07 -7.65 -19.27
C THR A 897 30.33 -8.60 -18.34
N MET A 898 29.98 -8.18 -17.12
CA MET A 898 29.21 -9.01 -16.19
C MET A 898 27.82 -9.41 -16.73
N LYS A 899 27.12 -8.49 -17.41
CA LYS A 899 25.83 -8.75 -18.07
C LYS A 899 25.93 -9.72 -19.25
N GLN A 900 27.14 -9.92 -19.80
CA GLN A 900 27.40 -10.91 -20.84
C GLN A 900 27.80 -12.28 -20.29
N HIS A 901 27.94 -12.44 -18.97
CA HIS A 901 28.40 -13.66 -18.30
C HIS A 901 27.44 -14.04 -17.16
N THR A 902 26.22 -14.47 -17.51
CA THR A 902 25.16 -14.77 -16.54
C THR A 902 24.76 -16.24 -16.50
N ASP A 903 24.76 -16.95 -17.63
CA ASP A 903 24.25 -18.32 -17.75
C ASP A 903 25.32 -19.35 -18.22
N PHE A 904 24.98 -20.65 -18.22
CA PHE A 904 25.90 -21.70 -18.72
C PHE A 904 26.11 -21.67 -20.25
N ASN A 905 25.26 -20.96 -21.02
CA ASN A 905 25.45 -20.75 -22.46
C ASN A 905 26.54 -19.69 -22.72
N ASP A 906 26.55 -18.63 -21.92
CA ASP A 906 27.61 -17.62 -21.89
C ASP A 906 28.95 -18.24 -21.46
N LEU A 907 28.94 -19.14 -20.47
CA LEU A 907 30.14 -19.89 -20.06
C LEU A 907 30.70 -20.77 -21.20
N ALA A 908 29.84 -21.28 -22.09
CA ALA A 908 30.29 -22.10 -23.22
C ALA A 908 30.92 -21.28 -24.36
N HIS A 909 30.39 -20.08 -24.64
CA HIS A 909 30.67 -19.33 -25.89
C HIS A 909 31.34 -17.98 -25.73
N LYS A 910 31.36 -17.39 -24.53
CA LYS A 910 31.94 -16.07 -24.26
C LYS A 910 33.10 -16.10 -23.27
N SER A 911 33.09 -17.06 -22.34
CA SER A 911 34.17 -17.28 -21.37
C SER A 911 35.38 -17.95 -22.00
N GLU A 912 36.58 -17.62 -21.50
CA GLU A 912 37.83 -18.34 -21.81
C GLU A 912 37.77 -19.83 -21.40
N LEU A 913 36.90 -20.19 -20.45
CA LEU A 913 36.73 -21.57 -19.98
C LEU A 913 35.98 -22.45 -20.98
N GLY A 914 35.16 -21.83 -21.84
CA GLY A 914 34.37 -22.46 -22.89
C GLY A 914 33.51 -23.64 -22.44
N ILE A 915 33.14 -24.48 -23.41
CA ILE A 915 32.33 -25.70 -23.17
C ILE A 915 32.97 -26.67 -22.16
N GLU A 916 34.30 -26.72 -22.07
CA GLU A 916 35.01 -27.53 -21.07
C GLU A 916 34.85 -26.97 -19.64
N GLY A 917 34.59 -25.66 -19.48
CA GLY A 917 34.12 -25.06 -18.24
C GLY A 917 32.77 -25.64 -17.79
N VAL A 918 31.78 -25.65 -18.69
CA VAL A 918 30.45 -26.23 -18.44
C VAL A 918 30.56 -27.72 -18.08
N LYS A 919 31.27 -28.51 -18.89
CA LYS A 919 31.48 -29.96 -18.64
C LYS A 919 32.04 -30.25 -17.26
N ARG A 920 33.09 -29.52 -16.84
CA ARG A 920 33.71 -29.68 -15.51
C ARG A 920 32.74 -29.33 -14.38
N GLN A 921 32.00 -28.22 -14.51
CA GLN A 921 31.11 -27.74 -13.44
C GLN A 921 29.86 -28.61 -13.28
N ILE A 922 29.13 -28.85 -14.38
CA ILE A 922 27.92 -29.70 -14.34
C ILE A 922 28.32 -31.17 -14.03
N GLY A 923 29.39 -31.67 -14.65
CA GLY A 923 29.87 -33.04 -14.43
C GLY A 923 30.33 -33.32 -12.98
N ALA A 924 30.97 -32.35 -12.33
CA ALA A 924 31.31 -32.44 -10.91
C ALA A 924 30.06 -32.45 -10.02
N ALA A 925 29.07 -31.61 -10.32
CA ALA A 925 27.80 -31.58 -9.60
C ALA A 925 27.02 -32.89 -9.75
N LEU A 926 26.90 -33.41 -10.98
CA LEU A 926 26.30 -34.72 -11.27
C LEU A 926 27.00 -35.85 -10.50
N SER A 927 28.33 -35.90 -10.57
CA SER A 927 29.13 -36.93 -9.89
C SER A 927 29.02 -36.84 -8.36
N GLN A 928 28.88 -35.64 -7.79
CA GLN A 928 28.63 -35.46 -6.36
C GLN A 928 27.24 -36.00 -5.99
N VAL A 929 26.21 -35.51 -6.66
CA VAL A 929 24.82 -35.82 -6.33
C VAL A 929 24.50 -37.31 -6.55
N GLN A 930 25.08 -37.94 -7.57
CA GLN A 930 24.98 -39.40 -7.79
C GLN A 930 25.62 -40.22 -6.65
N ARG A 931 26.76 -39.76 -6.08
CA ARG A 931 27.38 -40.42 -4.92
C ARG A 931 26.58 -40.23 -3.65
N GLU A 932 26.01 -39.05 -3.45
CA GLU A 932 25.13 -38.74 -2.31
C GLU A 932 23.87 -39.63 -2.34
N GLU A 933 23.24 -39.80 -3.51
CA GLU A 933 22.08 -40.69 -3.65
C GLU A 933 22.46 -42.18 -3.52
N GLN A 934 23.60 -42.63 -4.07
CA GLN A 934 24.10 -43.99 -3.85
C GLN A 934 24.33 -44.30 -2.37
N GLN A 935 24.95 -43.39 -1.62
CA GLN A 935 25.13 -43.51 -0.18
C GLN A 935 23.78 -43.53 0.56
N HIS A 936 22.83 -42.70 0.15
CA HIS A 936 21.50 -42.66 0.73
C HIS A 936 20.70 -43.96 0.48
N GLN A 937 20.81 -44.54 -0.71
CA GLN A 937 20.20 -45.83 -1.05
C GLN A 937 20.87 -47.00 -0.32
N GLU A 938 22.20 -47.00 -0.21
CA GLU A 938 22.94 -48.00 0.56
C GLU A 938 22.58 -47.92 2.05
N GLN A 939 22.49 -46.71 2.62
CA GLN A 939 22.08 -46.52 4.01
C GLN A 939 20.62 -46.94 4.26
N LYS A 940 19.67 -46.60 3.37
CA LYS A 940 18.29 -47.14 3.41
C LYS A 940 18.27 -48.67 3.33
N HIS A 941 19.15 -49.27 2.52
CA HIS A 941 19.26 -50.73 2.40
C HIS A 941 19.82 -51.36 3.69
N ILE A 942 20.83 -50.75 4.31
CA ILE A 942 21.41 -51.17 5.60
C ILE A 942 20.36 -51.07 6.72
N GLU A 943 19.64 -49.94 6.83
CA GLU A 943 18.57 -49.75 7.82
C GLU A 943 17.45 -50.79 7.65
N LYS A 944 17.00 -51.02 6.41
CA LYS A 944 15.97 -52.04 6.10
C LYS A 944 16.44 -53.46 6.43
N LYS A 945 17.74 -53.75 6.23
CA LYS A 945 18.37 -55.04 6.57
C LYS A 945 18.57 -55.21 8.08
N GLN A 946 18.88 -54.14 8.82
CA GLN A 946 18.91 -54.14 10.28
C GLN A 946 17.50 -54.38 10.86
N GLN A 947 16.47 -53.68 10.37
CA GLN A 947 15.08 -53.92 10.79
C GLN A 947 14.64 -55.37 10.52
N GLN A 948 15.03 -55.97 9.40
CA GLN A 948 14.76 -57.40 9.12
C GLN A 948 15.55 -58.36 10.03
N LEU A 949 16.76 -57.98 10.47
CA LEU A 949 17.56 -58.78 11.41
C LEU A 949 17.00 -58.70 12.83
N GLU A 950 16.52 -57.53 13.27
CA GLU A 950 15.83 -57.36 14.57
C GLU A 950 14.49 -58.10 14.62
N GLN A 951 13.81 -58.25 13.47
CA GLN A 951 12.56 -59.01 13.37
C GLN A 951 12.76 -60.54 13.25
N ARG A 952 14.00 -61.07 13.22
CA ARG A 952 14.22 -62.52 13.30
C ARG A 952 13.94 -63.04 14.72
N PRO A 953 13.05 -64.03 14.90
CA PRO A 953 12.70 -64.51 16.23
C PRO A 953 13.89 -65.23 16.90
N ARG A 954 14.21 -64.84 18.13
CA ARG A 954 15.13 -65.59 19.02
C ARG A 954 14.54 -66.98 19.32
N ARG A 955 14.93 -67.99 18.55
CA ARG A 955 14.76 -69.41 18.90
C ARG A 955 16.12 -70.02 19.25
N VAL A 956 16.08 -70.99 20.18
CA VAL A 956 17.21 -71.67 20.82
C VAL A 956 17.93 -70.74 21.83
N ALA A 957 18.18 -71.12 23.09
CA ALA A 957 18.23 -72.47 23.67
C ALA A 957 17.32 -72.68 24.90
N ARG A 958 16.69 -73.87 24.95
CA ARG A 958 16.39 -74.59 26.20
C ARG A 958 16.22 -76.09 25.92
N ILE A 959 17.34 -76.80 25.81
CA ILE A 959 17.44 -78.27 25.86
C ILE A 959 18.73 -78.58 26.62
N GLY A 960 18.68 -79.47 27.61
CA GLY A 960 19.79 -79.82 28.51
C GLY A 960 19.68 -79.11 29.85
#